data_AF-A0A9X7M0Z1-F1
#
_entry.id   AF-A0A9X7M0Z1-F1
#
_cell.length_a   1.000
_cell.length_b   1.000
_cell.length_c   1.000
_cell.angle_alpha   90.00
_cell.angle_beta   90.00
_cell.angle_gamma   90.00
#
_symmetry.space_group_name_H-M   'P 1'
#
loop_
_entity.id
_entity.type
_entity.pdbx_description
1 polymer ?
#
loop_
_entity_poly.entity_id
_entity_poly.type
_entity_poly.pdbx_seq_one_letter_code
_entity_poly.pdbx_strand_id
1 'polypeptide(L)'
;MTKKFVSRKPIAALLSLCMLFLSFLIPFQSARAEVITHEKYEMKWAYSSFYGKDVRTELLQNANGQIAYCLTYGKKSPSGEDLPEIGRTDDVVYRVLLNGYPQKTPEQLGVSTWQQAHYATQLSIWVALGQLSPDDLQFKDAEVEQAVKTIRYAADHTGDTQDVYMNVVPSDKQEASLQGEYFETTTYTVESNAKKGTYTVELQQAPAGTRIVTEQGEAKDTFQLHETFRVQVPKSSKSAELSVKVHSNLTNYQAVVYQGTQAVQDATVLLERNQEQISQELQVFWKSLGDIEILKVDENKTPLAGAVFEVSNQDGQRMGTITTDAEGKAWMQNLEIGLYTAKELQSPVGYILNDTPQTLEVKTGETATWTAENKQIKGNVQLLKVDAEHPEKKVAGVTFQLKNSAGTVISEHTTDENGRIKVENLPFGSYTFVESKAKEGYVLSQEPIPFQITEQGQTIELEAKNAPIYGELEITKVDVADGNHKLPNAEFEIRNEKGDIVAQGKTNVEGIAKFSKIPFGTYTYREVVAPEGFMLNEETFSFEIKQNGEIVKHTVADEKIPSIQTTATDKTDGAKEMHTSQSVTIQDKVEYKDLIVGKSYTMTGKLMDKSTGKPLVVEGKEVTAEATFTPQEANGSMILDFTFDATGLEEKEVVVFEELVKEGKVVATHADIEDKGQTVKFVKPSVKTTATNKADGSKELDAMDAVTIQDKVEYKDLVVGKEYVVKGKLMDKSTNKPLLVDGKEVTAESTFTAKEKDGFVMLDFTFNASNLQGKEVVVFEDVYHNDAVVVTHADIHDKGQTVKFKKKPEQPQTPSKTPDVPVQPEQPQPKVEQPAKAQPMVKAVEVAPKKAEGILPTTGGKAENPYWVWIGGVVMLLGGFLAIRAYRVRKSSGE
;
A
#
# COMPACT_ATOMS: atom_id res chain seq x y z
N MET A 1 69.59 15.91 30.17
CA MET A 1 70.02 16.03 31.60
C MET A 1 70.17 14.64 32.18
N THR A 2 70.95 14.52 33.26
CA THR A 2 71.04 13.44 34.27
C THR A 2 69.85 12.46 34.34
N LYS A 3 70.04 11.15 34.57
CA LYS A 3 70.93 10.51 35.57
C LYS A 3 71.62 9.23 35.08
N LYS A 4 72.73 8.87 35.73
CA LYS A 4 73.35 7.53 35.70
C LYS A 4 72.59 6.58 36.62
N PHE A 5 72.59 5.29 36.30
CA PHE A 5 72.65 4.23 37.31
C PHE A 5 73.76 3.25 36.94
N VAL A 6 74.36 2.61 37.95
CA VAL A 6 75.51 1.70 37.79
C VAL A 6 75.15 0.36 38.41
N SER A 7 75.31 -0.72 37.65
CA SER A 7 75.45 -2.08 38.17
C SER A 7 76.78 -2.66 37.68
N ARG A 8 77.31 -3.68 38.36
CA ARG A 8 78.73 -4.07 38.24
C ARG A 8 78.94 -5.56 38.47
N LYS A 9 79.76 -6.18 37.60
CA LYS A 9 80.30 -7.57 37.67
C LYS A 9 79.31 -8.70 37.36
N PRO A 10 79.81 -9.91 37.02
CA PRO A 10 81.21 -10.30 36.82
C PRO A 10 81.60 -10.56 35.34
N ILE A 11 82.91 -10.53 35.07
CA ILE A 11 83.54 -11.08 33.87
C ILE A 11 84.27 -12.35 34.32
N ALA A 12 84.05 -13.48 33.66
CA ALA A 12 84.81 -14.72 33.83
C ALA A 12 84.62 -15.63 32.62
N ALA A 13 85.70 -16.29 32.16
CA ALA A 13 85.75 -17.31 31.11
C ALA A 13 85.24 -16.87 29.71
N LEU A 14 85.99 -16.98 28.61
CA LEU A 14 87.03 -17.96 28.29
C LEU A 14 88.30 -17.28 27.73
N LEU A 15 89.48 -17.80 28.07
CA LEU A 15 90.65 -17.74 27.17
C LEU A 15 90.77 -19.09 26.46
N SER A 16 90.90 -19.10 25.14
CA SER A 16 91.81 -20.00 24.42
C SER A 16 91.97 -19.60 22.95
N LEU A 17 92.99 -20.15 22.30
CA LEU A 17 93.17 -20.25 20.83
C LEU A 17 92.95 -18.97 19.98
N CYS A 18 93.90 -18.05 20.10
CA CYS A 18 94.27 -17.13 19.01
C CYS A 18 95.79 -17.03 18.85
N MET A 19 96.40 -18.17 18.52
CA MET A 19 97.77 -18.30 17.99
C MET A 19 97.80 -19.46 16.98
N LEU A 20 98.85 -19.52 16.16
CA LEU A 20 99.14 -20.58 15.17
C LEU A 20 98.24 -20.60 13.92
N PHE A 21 98.22 -19.49 13.18
CA PHE A 21 97.94 -19.48 11.74
C PHE A 21 99.07 -18.81 10.94
N LEU A 22 100.31 -19.28 11.13
CA LEU A 22 101.42 -18.97 10.20
C LEU A 22 102.56 -20.01 10.24
N SER A 23 102.23 -21.29 10.06
CA SER A 23 103.21 -22.39 9.97
C SER A 23 102.79 -23.49 8.98
N PHE A 24 102.18 -23.11 7.86
CA PHE A 24 101.83 -24.00 6.75
C PHE A 24 102.76 -23.79 5.56
N LEU A 25 103.96 -24.38 5.65
CA LEU A 25 104.85 -24.78 4.54
C LEU A 25 106.03 -25.54 5.18
N ILE A 26 106.51 -26.60 4.54
CA ILE A 26 107.37 -27.66 5.11
C ILE A 26 106.62 -28.55 6.13
N PRO A 27 106.09 -29.71 5.72
CA PRO A 27 105.69 -30.74 6.66
C PRO A 27 106.93 -31.40 7.25
N PHE A 28 107.29 -31.04 8.48
CA PHE A 28 108.20 -31.87 9.28
C PHE A 28 107.47 -33.15 9.70
N GLN A 29 107.52 -34.17 8.84
CA GLN A 29 107.43 -35.55 9.33
C GLN A 29 108.63 -35.77 10.24
N SER A 30 108.44 -35.58 11.55
CA SER A 30 109.34 -36.14 12.55
C SER A 30 109.23 -37.66 12.44
N ALA A 31 110.13 -38.26 11.65
CA ALA A 31 110.10 -39.68 11.31
C ALA A 31 110.02 -40.52 12.58
N ARG A 32 108.89 -41.22 12.75
CA ARG A 32 108.69 -42.12 13.89
C ARG A 32 109.50 -43.38 13.61
N ALA A 33 110.67 -43.46 14.22
CA ALA A 33 111.36 -44.72 14.36
C ALA A 33 110.63 -45.57 15.42
N GLU A 34 110.43 -46.84 15.13
CA GLU A 34 109.89 -47.84 16.05
C GLU A 34 110.89 -48.99 16.13
N VAL A 35 111.25 -49.39 17.35
CA VAL A 35 112.12 -50.54 17.59
C VAL A 35 111.30 -51.82 17.39
N ILE A 36 111.68 -52.64 16.41
CA ILE A 36 111.02 -53.93 16.16
C ILE A 36 111.98 -55.07 16.49
N THR A 37 111.57 -55.95 17.41
CA THR A 37 112.33 -57.12 17.86
C THR A 37 111.68 -58.41 17.35
N HIS A 38 112.44 -59.52 17.37
CA HIS A 38 111.96 -60.83 16.94
C HIS A 38 112.03 -61.91 18.04
N GLU A 39 111.06 -62.82 18.06
CA GLU A 39 111.09 -64.08 18.81
C GLU A 39 110.99 -65.29 17.87
N LYS A 40 111.78 -66.33 18.15
CA LYS A 40 111.79 -67.58 17.38
C LYS A 40 110.90 -68.62 18.05
N TYR A 41 109.95 -69.15 17.29
CA TYR A 41 109.07 -70.25 17.70
C TYR A 41 109.26 -71.47 16.79
N GLU A 42 108.83 -72.65 17.25
CA GLU A 42 108.82 -73.87 16.43
C GLU A 42 107.48 -74.04 15.70
N MET A 43 107.53 -74.54 14.47
CA MET A 43 106.36 -74.72 13.62
C MET A 43 106.59 -75.83 12.57
N LYS A 44 105.52 -76.44 12.09
CA LYS A 44 105.52 -77.33 10.92
C LYS A 44 105.62 -76.50 9.64
N TRP A 45 106.77 -75.86 9.41
CA TRP A 45 107.02 -74.96 8.28
C TRP A 45 106.62 -75.60 6.94
N ALA A 46 105.79 -74.92 6.14
CA ALA A 46 105.51 -75.28 4.77
C ALA A 46 106.81 -75.24 3.93
N TYR A 47 106.94 -76.15 2.98
CA TYR A 47 108.10 -76.22 2.09
C TYR A 47 107.76 -75.57 0.74
N SER A 48 108.53 -74.57 0.31
CA SER A 48 108.34 -73.97 -1.01
C SER A 48 109.13 -74.77 -2.05
N SER A 49 108.40 -75.32 -3.02
CA SER A 49 108.97 -76.04 -4.17
C SER A 49 109.85 -75.13 -5.01
N PHE A 50 109.45 -73.86 -5.18
CA PHE A 50 110.19 -72.83 -5.91
C PHE A 50 111.52 -72.44 -5.23
N TYR A 51 111.51 -72.20 -3.91
CA TYR A 51 112.73 -71.81 -3.18
C TYR A 51 113.57 -72.99 -2.66
N GLY A 52 113.11 -74.23 -2.85
CA GLY A 52 113.80 -75.46 -2.45
C GLY A 52 113.98 -75.65 -0.94
N LYS A 53 113.21 -74.93 -0.11
CA LYS A 53 113.42 -74.84 1.35
C LYS A 53 112.14 -74.56 2.13
N ASP A 54 112.21 -74.78 3.45
CA ASP A 54 111.18 -74.36 4.40
C ASP A 54 110.96 -72.84 4.36
N VAL A 55 109.71 -72.42 4.31
CA VAL A 55 109.28 -71.02 4.44
C VAL A 55 109.12 -70.70 5.92
N ARG A 56 110.16 -70.11 6.52
CA ARG A 56 110.21 -69.80 7.96
C ARG A 56 109.98 -68.30 8.22
N THR A 57 109.52 -67.99 9.43
CA THR A 57 109.43 -66.62 9.96
C THR A 57 109.69 -66.62 11.45
N GLU A 58 110.06 -65.47 11.99
CA GLU A 58 109.99 -65.14 13.40
C GLU A 58 108.66 -64.44 13.72
N LEU A 59 108.26 -64.39 15.00
CA LEU A 59 107.27 -63.44 15.51
C LEU A 59 107.97 -62.09 15.64
N LEU A 60 107.43 -61.04 15.03
CA LEU A 60 107.94 -59.68 15.23
C LEU A 60 107.01 -58.89 16.14
N GLN A 61 107.57 -58.08 17.03
CA GLN A 61 106.82 -57.15 17.89
C GLN A 61 107.50 -55.79 17.95
N ASN A 62 106.69 -54.73 18.00
CA ASN A 62 107.16 -53.38 18.28
C ASN A 62 107.38 -53.15 19.79
N ALA A 63 107.90 -51.98 20.18
CA ALA A 63 108.18 -51.66 21.59
C ALA A 63 106.93 -51.66 22.48
N ASN A 64 105.73 -51.54 21.87
CA ASN A 64 104.43 -51.57 22.50
C ASN A 64 103.81 -52.98 22.54
N GLY A 65 104.55 -54.03 22.14
CA GLY A 65 104.11 -55.43 22.11
C GLY A 65 103.15 -55.76 20.96
N GLN A 66 102.88 -54.84 20.05
CA GLN A 66 102.00 -55.03 18.90
C GLN A 66 102.73 -55.85 17.83
N ILE A 67 102.03 -56.84 17.26
CA ILE A 67 102.61 -57.77 16.29
C ILE A 67 102.89 -57.05 14.98
N ALA A 68 104.13 -57.14 14.52
CA ALA A 68 104.57 -56.74 13.20
C ALA A 68 104.67 -57.97 12.28
N TYR A 69 104.66 -57.74 10.97
CA TYR A 69 104.84 -58.79 9.96
C TYR A 69 105.88 -58.41 8.91
N CYS A 70 106.57 -59.42 8.42
CA CYS A 70 107.61 -59.38 7.39
C CYS A 70 107.05 -59.00 6.01
N LEU A 71 107.60 -57.98 5.33
CA LEU A 71 107.20 -57.58 3.98
C LEU A 71 108.13 -58.07 2.86
N THR A 72 109.25 -58.74 3.15
CA THR A 72 110.19 -59.22 2.11
C THR A 72 110.77 -60.59 2.45
N TYR A 73 110.14 -61.65 1.92
CA TYR A 73 110.62 -63.02 2.09
C TYR A 73 112.10 -63.17 1.69
N GLY A 74 112.89 -63.83 2.55
CA GLY A 74 114.29 -64.15 2.31
C GLY A 74 115.32 -63.10 2.75
N LYS A 75 114.91 -61.89 3.12
CA LYS A 75 115.73 -60.93 3.89
C LYS A 75 115.73 -61.32 5.39
N LYS A 76 116.57 -60.67 6.21
CA LYS A 76 116.56 -60.85 7.67
C LYS A 76 115.41 -60.08 8.31
N SER A 77 114.73 -60.70 9.28
CA SER A 77 113.74 -60.04 10.14
C SER A 77 114.41 -59.05 11.10
N PRO A 78 113.76 -57.91 11.45
CA PRO A 78 114.28 -56.94 12.43
C PRO A 78 114.59 -57.56 13.80
N SER A 79 115.64 -57.07 14.46
CA SER A 79 116.20 -57.64 15.69
C SER A 79 116.59 -56.55 16.70
N GLY A 80 115.80 -55.47 16.78
CA GLY A 80 116.03 -54.34 17.69
C GLY A 80 116.61 -53.09 17.02
N GLU A 81 116.63 -53.01 15.69
CA GLU A 81 116.92 -51.77 14.98
C GLU A 81 115.75 -50.76 15.08
N ASP A 82 116.09 -49.47 15.16
CA ASP A 82 115.16 -48.35 14.95
C ASP A 82 114.76 -48.27 13.47
N LEU A 83 113.52 -48.63 13.14
CA LEU A 83 113.01 -48.60 11.76
C LEU A 83 112.07 -47.40 11.55
N PRO A 84 112.30 -46.52 10.55
CA PRO A 84 111.45 -45.35 10.33
C PRO A 84 110.12 -45.69 9.63
N GLU A 85 109.03 -45.11 10.11
CA GLU A 85 107.71 -45.10 9.45
C GLU A 85 107.81 -44.35 8.10
N ILE A 86 107.65 -45.08 6.98
CA ILE A 86 107.77 -44.54 5.61
C ILE A 86 106.45 -44.48 4.84
N GLY A 87 105.35 -45.01 5.40
CA GLY A 87 104.03 -44.98 4.79
C GLY A 87 103.13 -46.11 5.25
N ARG A 88 102.30 -46.62 4.34
CA ARG A 88 101.37 -47.73 4.55
C ARG A 88 101.47 -48.75 3.41
N THR A 89 101.03 -49.99 3.64
CA THR A 89 100.91 -51.00 2.58
C THR A 89 99.77 -50.65 1.62
N ASP A 90 99.65 -51.39 0.52
CA ASP A 90 98.39 -51.46 -0.22
C ASP A 90 97.25 -52.03 0.64
N ASP A 91 96.01 -51.89 0.15
CA ASP A 91 94.82 -52.34 0.87
C ASP A 91 94.64 -53.88 0.85
N VAL A 92 95.34 -54.64 0.00
CA VAL A 92 95.27 -56.11 -0.01
C VAL A 92 96.01 -56.66 1.21
N VAL A 93 97.22 -56.17 1.47
CA VAL A 93 98.00 -56.52 2.69
C VAL A 93 97.29 -56.03 3.96
N TYR A 94 96.69 -54.83 3.92
CA TYR A 94 95.85 -54.32 4.99
C TYR A 94 94.66 -55.25 5.30
N ARG A 95 93.92 -55.71 4.29
CA ARG A 95 92.81 -56.65 4.47
C ARG A 95 93.26 -58.03 4.96
N VAL A 96 94.45 -58.48 4.59
CA VAL A 96 95.09 -59.68 5.18
C VAL A 96 95.37 -59.47 6.67
N LEU A 97 95.85 -58.29 7.08
CA LEU A 97 96.10 -57.96 8.49
C LEU A 97 94.81 -57.79 9.30
N LEU A 98 93.75 -57.20 8.72
CA LEU A 98 92.42 -57.10 9.34
C LEU A 98 91.76 -58.48 9.55
N ASN A 99 92.01 -59.42 8.64
CA ASN A 99 91.41 -60.75 8.67
C ASN A 99 92.35 -61.86 9.17
N GLY A 100 93.56 -61.51 9.58
CA GLY A 100 94.55 -62.41 10.18
C GLY A 100 94.78 -62.15 11.67
N TYR A 101 95.78 -62.83 12.22
CA TYR A 101 96.20 -62.70 13.61
C TYR A 101 96.98 -61.37 13.82
N PRO A 102 96.81 -60.63 14.93
CA PRO A 102 95.94 -60.89 16.07
C PRO A 102 94.55 -60.24 15.99
N GLN A 103 94.14 -59.68 14.84
CA GLN A 103 92.80 -59.09 14.67
C GLN A 103 91.69 -60.16 14.68
N LYS A 104 92.02 -61.38 14.26
CA LYS A 104 91.25 -62.60 14.50
C LYS A 104 92.00 -63.46 15.52
N THR A 105 91.26 -64.14 16.39
CA THR A 105 91.83 -65.13 17.32
C THR A 105 92.19 -66.43 16.58
N PRO A 106 93.02 -67.33 17.14
CA PRO A 106 93.33 -68.62 16.51
C PRO A 106 92.08 -69.43 16.16
N GLU A 107 91.09 -69.43 17.05
CA GLU A 107 89.82 -70.15 16.89
C GLU A 107 88.99 -69.57 15.73
N GLN A 108 89.00 -68.24 15.55
CA GLN A 108 88.35 -67.57 14.43
C GLN A 108 89.04 -67.83 13.07
N LEU A 109 90.31 -68.25 13.10
CA LEU A 109 91.09 -68.65 11.93
C LEU A 109 91.07 -70.16 11.67
N GLY A 110 90.44 -70.95 12.55
CA GLY A 110 90.37 -72.41 12.44
C GLY A 110 91.67 -73.14 12.78
N VAL A 111 92.52 -72.56 13.64
CA VAL A 111 93.81 -73.12 14.06
C VAL A 111 93.92 -73.25 15.58
N SER A 112 94.60 -74.30 16.03
CA SER A 112 94.71 -74.66 17.45
C SER A 112 95.65 -73.78 18.29
N THR A 113 96.51 -72.96 17.67
CA THR A 113 97.58 -72.21 18.36
C THR A 113 97.83 -70.82 17.77
N TRP A 114 98.36 -69.90 18.59
CA TRP A 114 98.79 -68.58 18.11
C TRP A 114 99.95 -68.67 17.10
N GLN A 115 100.84 -69.65 17.24
CA GLN A 115 101.94 -69.86 16.30
C GLN A 115 101.43 -70.22 14.90
N GLN A 116 100.42 -71.09 14.80
CA GLN A 116 99.75 -71.40 13.53
C GLN A 116 99.04 -70.17 12.96
N ALA A 117 98.33 -69.41 13.81
CA ALA A 117 97.59 -68.20 13.43
C ALA A 117 98.50 -67.09 12.87
N HIS A 118 99.59 -66.80 13.58
CA HIS A 118 100.65 -65.89 13.15
C HIS A 118 101.30 -66.37 11.84
N TYR A 119 101.68 -67.65 11.76
CA TYR A 119 102.33 -68.20 10.58
C TYR A 119 101.43 -68.16 9.33
N ALA A 120 100.16 -68.53 9.45
CA ALA A 120 99.18 -68.42 8.37
C ALA A 120 98.97 -66.97 7.91
N THR A 121 98.99 -66.01 8.84
CA THR A 121 98.90 -64.58 8.51
C THR A 121 100.15 -64.12 7.75
N GLN A 122 101.34 -64.50 8.21
CA GLN A 122 102.60 -64.16 7.54
C GLN A 122 102.70 -64.75 6.12
N LEU A 123 102.31 -66.02 5.94
CA LEU A 123 102.22 -66.63 4.62
C LEU A 123 101.22 -65.88 3.73
N SER A 124 100.06 -65.49 4.28
CA SER A 124 99.04 -64.73 3.54
C SER A 124 99.53 -63.35 3.09
N ILE A 125 100.43 -62.70 3.84
CA ILE A 125 101.05 -61.42 3.47
C ILE A 125 102.03 -61.62 2.29
N TRP A 126 102.91 -62.63 2.36
CA TRP A 126 103.82 -62.92 1.26
C TRP A 126 103.12 -63.42 -0.01
N VAL A 127 101.98 -64.10 0.13
CA VAL A 127 101.07 -64.43 -0.99
C VAL A 127 100.40 -63.18 -1.56
N ALA A 128 99.89 -62.27 -0.72
CA ALA A 128 99.30 -61.00 -1.17
C ALA A 128 100.29 -60.13 -1.95
N LEU A 129 101.56 -60.12 -1.51
CA LEU A 129 102.67 -59.42 -2.17
C LEU A 129 103.25 -60.15 -3.40
N GLY A 130 102.68 -61.30 -3.80
CA GLY A 130 103.16 -62.10 -4.93
C GLY A 130 104.54 -62.74 -4.76
N GLN A 131 105.06 -62.81 -3.52
CA GLN A 131 106.39 -63.35 -3.20
C GLN A 131 106.38 -64.88 -2.99
N LEU A 132 105.19 -65.45 -2.80
CA LEU A 132 104.90 -66.89 -2.74
C LEU A 132 103.62 -67.18 -3.55
N SER A 133 103.62 -68.25 -4.33
CA SER A 133 102.37 -68.85 -4.83
C SER A 133 101.80 -69.83 -3.80
N PRO A 134 100.48 -69.87 -3.56
CA PRO A 134 99.85 -70.95 -2.79
C PRO A 134 100.14 -72.34 -3.35
N ASP A 135 100.23 -72.48 -4.68
CA ASP A 135 100.44 -73.77 -5.36
C ASP A 135 101.87 -74.30 -5.20
N ASP A 136 102.84 -73.43 -4.91
CA ASP A 136 104.24 -73.82 -4.66
C ASP A 136 104.47 -74.32 -3.22
N LEU A 137 103.52 -74.08 -2.31
CA LEU A 137 103.65 -74.34 -0.87
C LEU A 137 103.12 -75.73 -0.49
N GLN A 138 104.04 -76.64 -0.15
CA GLN A 138 103.71 -77.92 0.45
C GLN A 138 103.51 -77.73 1.95
N PHE A 139 102.26 -77.56 2.36
CA PHE A 139 101.88 -77.41 3.77
C PHE A 139 102.09 -78.71 4.55
N LYS A 140 102.71 -78.60 5.73
CA LYS A 140 102.91 -79.72 6.68
C LYS A 140 101.89 -79.69 7.83
N ASP A 141 100.94 -78.76 7.77
CA ASP A 141 99.88 -78.55 8.74
C ASP A 141 98.61 -78.05 8.00
N ALA A 142 97.54 -78.83 8.06
CA ALA A 142 96.30 -78.55 7.31
C ALA A 142 95.46 -77.42 7.93
N GLU A 143 95.60 -77.16 9.24
CA GLU A 143 94.94 -76.02 9.88
C GLU A 143 95.58 -74.72 9.37
N VAL A 144 96.90 -74.68 9.26
CA VAL A 144 97.64 -73.53 8.67
C VAL A 144 97.25 -73.32 7.21
N GLU A 145 97.15 -74.39 6.41
CA GLU A 145 96.71 -74.29 5.00
C GLU A 145 95.30 -73.69 4.89
N GLN A 146 94.36 -74.16 5.72
CA GLN A 146 93.00 -73.67 5.71
C GLN A 146 92.90 -72.23 6.24
N ALA A 147 93.72 -71.85 7.24
CA ALA A 147 93.81 -70.48 7.73
C ALA A 147 94.35 -69.53 6.64
N VAL A 148 95.40 -69.90 5.90
CA VAL A 148 95.89 -69.12 4.75
C VAL A 148 94.79 -68.89 3.72
N LYS A 149 94.07 -69.96 3.33
CA LYS A 149 92.94 -69.87 2.38
C LYS A 149 91.83 -68.96 2.91
N THR A 150 91.52 -69.03 4.21
CA THR A 150 90.46 -68.23 4.85
C THR A 150 90.83 -66.75 4.92
N ILE A 151 92.05 -66.42 5.33
CA ILE A 151 92.56 -65.04 5.41
C ILE A 151 92.63 -64.41 4.01
N ARG A 152 93.16 -65.15 3.01
CA ARG A 152 93.22 -64.69 1.62
C ARG A 152 91.83 -64.52 1.01
N TYR A 153 90.92 -65.48 1.18
CA TYR A 153 89.55 -65.35 0.69
C TYR A 153 88.86 -64.11 1.25
N ALA A 154 88.94 -63.87 2.57
CA ALA A 154 88.41 -62.65 3.17
C ALA A 154 89.07 -61.38 2.58
N ALA A 155 90.40 -61.36 2.46
CA ALA A 155 91.13 -60.21 1.95
C ALA A 155 90.90 -59.88 0.47
N ASP A 156 90.45 -60.85 -0.33
CA ASP A 156 90.12 -60.68 -1.75
C ASP A 156 88.62 -60.40 -1.98
N HIS A 157 87.76 -60.53 -0.96
CA HIS A 157 86.30 -60.36 -1.08
C HIS A 157 85.70 -59.24 -0.20
N THR A 158 86.43 -58.66 0.76
CA THR A 158 85.96 -57.44 1.46
C THR A 158 86.45 -56.17 0.78
N GLY A 159 85.65 -55.10 0.87
CA GLY A 159 85.95 -53.78 0.30
C GLY A 159 86.71 -52.84 1.24
N ASP A 160 87.29 -53.33 2.34
CA ASP A 160 87.95 -52.47 3.32
C ASP A 160 89.17 -51.76 2.72
N THR A 161 89.34 -50.48 3.08
CA THR A 161 90.40 -49.58 2.63
C THR A 161 90.93 -48.74 3.80
N GLN A 162 92.19 -48.31 3.71
CA GLN A 162 92.87 -47.47 4.70
C GLN A 162 92.57 -45.98 4.56
N ASP A 163 91.90 -45.56 3.50
CA ASP A 163 91.38 -44.20 3.35
C ASP A 163 90.05 -44.06 4.09
N VAL A 164 89.98 -43.13 5.03
CA VAL A 164 88.75 -42.88 5.80
C VAL A 164 87.87 -41.96 4.98
N TYR A 165 86.62 -42.36 4.75
CA TYR A 165 85.59 -41.47 4.22
C TYR A 165 84.63 -41.03 5.32
N MET A 166 83.97 -39.89 5.12
CA MET A 166 82.83 -39.45 5.91
C MET A 166 81.79 -38.82 4.98
N ASN A 167 80.58 -39.38 4.97
CA ASN A 167 79.42 -38.77 4.34
C ASN A 167 78.44 -38.31 5.42
N VAL A 168 77.64 -37.29 5.11
CA VAL A 168 76.54 -36.85 5.96
C VAL A 168 75.26 -36.94 5.14
N VAL A 169 74.29 -37.71 5.62
CA VAL A 169 73.07 -38.07 4.91
C VAL A 169 71.86 -37.56 5.70
N PRO A 170 70.89 -36.86 5.08
CA PRO A 170 70.85 -36.45 3.67
C PRO A 170 71.87 -35.36 3.32
N SER A 171 72.39 -35.41 2.09
CA SER A 171 73.30 -34.41 1.53
C SER A 171 72.58 -33.23 0.85
N ASP A 172 71.31 -33.42 0.47
CA ASP A 172 70.52 -32.40 -0.22
C ASP A 172 70.09 -31.28 0.75
N LYS A 173 69.82 -30.10 0.21
CA LYS A 173 69.32 -28.94 0.97
C LYS A 173 67.97 -29.27 1.62
N GLN A 174 67.90 -29.22 2.96
CA GLN A 174 66.72 -29.61 3.73
C GLN A 174 65.83 -28.42 4.08
N GLU A 175 64.51 -28.62 4.05
CA GLU A 175 63.55 -27.69 4.65
C GLU A 175 63.22 -28.12 6.08
N ALA A 176 63.54 -27.28 7.07
CA ALA A 176 63.17 -27.52 8.46
C ALA A 176 61.70 -27.17 8.68
N SER A 177 60.93 -28.14 9.18
CA SER A 177 59.47 -28.06 9.33
C SER A 177 59.08 -27.68 10.76
N LEU A 178 58.03 -26.87 10.93
CA LEU A 178 57.60 -26.37 12.24
C LEU A 178 57.10 -27.53 13.14
N GLN A 179 57.77 -27.75 14.26
CA GLN A 179 57.44 -28.70 15.32
C GLN A 179 57.45 -27.99 16.68
N GLY A 180 56.28 -27.50 17.10
CA GLY A 180 56.12 -26.74 18.33
C GLY A 180 56.87 -25.39 18.27
N GLU A 181 57.85 -25.21 19.15
CA GLU A 181 58.60 -23.94 19.28
C GLU A 181 59.84 -23.84 18.36
N TYR A 182 60.09 -24.83 17.50
CA TYR A 182 61.23 -24.86 16.57
C TYR A 182 60.82 -25.35 15.17
N PHE A 183 61.48 -24.86 14.13
CA PHE A 183 61.63 -25.59 12.88
C PHE A 183 62.68 -26.68 13.06
N GLU A 184 62.37 -27.90 12.66
CA GLU A 184 63.26 -29.06 12.82
C GLU A 184 63.51 -29.74 11.46
N THR A 185 64.77 -30.09 11.19
CA THR A 185 65.14 -30.89 10.02
C THR A 185 64.75 -32.37 10.17
N THR A 186 64.79 -33.12 9.08
CA THR A 186 64.98 -34.58 9.17
C THR A 186 66.25 -34.92 9.97
N THR A 187 66.32 -36.14 10.47
CA THR A 187 67.53 -36.69 11.08
C THR A 187 68.67 -36.75 10.06
N TYR A 188 69.87 -36.34 10.49
CA TYR A 188 71.13 -36.52 9.80
C TYR A 188 71.92 -37.67 10.43
N THR A 189 72.54 -38.48 9.58
CA THR A 189 73.43 -39.60 9.94
C THR A 189 74.82 -39.35 9.36
N VAL A 190 75.86 -39.73 10.12
CA VAL A 190 77.27 -39.63 9.70
C VAL A 190 77.78 -41.02 9.34
N GLU A 191 77.97 -41.27 8.04
CA GLU A 191 78.39 -42.58 7.52
C GLU A 191 79.90 -42.62 7.27
N SER A 192 80.59 -43.65 7.76
CA SER A 192 82.04 -43.83 7.62
C SER A 192 82.45 -45.30 7.71
N ASN A 193 83.62 -45.63 7.14
CA ASN A 193 84.33 -46.89 7.39
C ASN A 193 85.17 -46.91 8.68
N ALA A 194 85.24 -45.82 9.44
CA ALA A 194 85.93 -45.79 10.73
C ALA A 194 85.22 -46.66 11.79
N LYS A 195 86.00 -47.34 12.63
CA LYS A 195 85.47 -48.26 13.66
C LYS A 195 84.93 -47.54 14.91
N LYS A 196 85.39 -46.31 15.15
CA LYS A 196 84.98 -45.43 16.26
C LYS A 196 85.42 -44.00 15.95
N GLY A 197 84.84 -43.03 16.62
CA GLY A 197 85.19 -41.62 16.47
C GLY A 197 84.11 -40.72 17.03
N THR A 198 84.41 -39.42 17.08
CA THR A 198 83.45 -38.39 17.47
C THR A 198 83.30 -37.35 16.38
N TYR A 199 82.16 -36.67 16.36
CA TYR A 199 81.94 -35.50 15.50
C TYR A 199 81.26 -34.36 16.25
N THR A 200 81.49 -33.14 15.78
CA THR A 200 80.80 -31.92 16.18
C THR A 200 80.11 -31.30 14.96
N VAL A 201 79.11 -30.47 15.19
CA VAL A 201 78.32 -29.85 14.12
C VAL A 201 78.49 -28.34 14.21
N GLU A 202 79.20 -27.76 13.24
CA GLU A 202 79.34 -26.31 13.07
C GLU A 202 78.11 -25.78 12.32
N LEU A 203 77.54 -24.68 12.83
CA LEU A 203 76.49 -23.93 12.17
C LEU A 203 76.98 -22.53 11.78
N GLN A 204 76.77 -22.16 10.53
CA GLN A 204 77.03 -20.82 10.01
C GLN A 204 75.71 -20.13 9.64
N GLN A 205 75.61 -18.83 9.90
CA GLN A 205 74.40 -18.00 9.70
C GLN A 205 73.16 -18.38 10.56
N ALA A 206 73.30 -19.31 11.50
CA ALA A 206 72.21 -19.76 12.36
C ALA A 206 71.63 -18.65 13.28
N PRO A 207 70.29 -18.52 13.37
CA PRO A 207 69.63 -17.61 14.32
C PRO A 207 69.98 -17.90 15.79
N ALA A 208 69.93 -16.88 16.63
CA ALA A 208 70.15 -17.02 18.07
C ALA A 208 69.11 -17.98 18.69
N GLY A 209 69.59 -18.98 19.44
CA GLY A 209 68.75 -20.04 20.00
C GLY A 209 68.62 -21.29 19.11
N THR A 210 69.21 -21.30 17.91
CA THR A 210 69.36 -22.53 17.11
C THR A 210 70.23 -23.53 17.86
N ARG A 211 69.85 -24.81 17.84
CA ARG A 211 70.52 -25.89 18.55
C ARG A 211 70.60 -27.17 17.73
N ILE A 212 71.62 -27.96 18.00
CA ILE A 212 71.78 -29.33 17.49
C ILE A 212 71.28 -30.30 18.55
N VAL A 213 70.43 -31.24 18.16
CA VAL A 213 69.80 -32.19 19.08
C VAL A 213 69.89 -33.64 18.61
N THR A 214 69.83 -34.59 19.54
CA THR A 214 69.69 -36.03 19.24
C THR A 214 68.29 -36.37 18.69
N GLU A 215 68.07 -37.63 18.30
CA GLU A 215 66.72 -38.19 18.04
C GLU A 215 65.75 -38.02 19.23
N GLN A 216 66.26 -38.01 20.46
CA GLN A 216 65.47 -37.79 21.68
C GLN A 216 65.20 -36.31 21.96
N GLY A 217 65.78 -35.39 21.19
CA GLY A 217 65.62 -33.94 21.35
C GLY A 217 66.55 -33.30 22.38
N GLU A 218 67.55 -34.04 22.88
CA GLU A 218 68.54 -33.55 23.82
C GLU A 218 69.61 -32.74 23.09
N ALA A 219 69.92 -31.52 23.56
CA ALA A 219 70.93 -30.67 22.95
C ALA A 219 72.34 -31.17 23.26
N LYS A 220 73.22 -31.24 22.24
CA LYS A 220 74.53 -31.88 22.36
C LYS A 220 75.58 -31.25 21.44
N ASP A 221 76.77 -30.98 21.98
CA ASP A 221 77.88 -30.34 21.25
C ASP A 221 78.81 -31.34 20.54
N THR A 222 78.81 -32.61 20.97
CA THR A 222 79.70 -33.65 20.44
C THR A 222 79.01 -35.01 20.48
N PHE A 223 79.05 -35.70 19.36
CA PHE A 223 78.38 -36.97 19.08
C PHE A 223 79.42 -38.07 18.86
N GLN A 224 79.06 -39.32 19.15
CA GLN A 224 79.79 -40.50 18.70
C GLN A 224 79.39 -40.80 17.23
N LEU A 225 80.27 -41.46 16.47
CA LEU A 225 80.07 -41.76 15.05
C LEU A 225 78.73 -42.45 14.70
N HIS A 226 78.15 -43.22 15.63
CA HIS A 226 76.88 -43.94 15.42
C HIS A 226 75.65 -43.22 16.00
N GLU A 227 75.83 -42.04 16.59
CA GLU A 227 74.71 -41.16 16.95
C GLU A 227 74.29 -40.33 15.72
N THR A 228 73.07 -39.82 15.79
CA THR A 228 72.43 -39.01 14.76
C THR A 228 72.05 -37.64 15.33
N PHE A 229 71.82 -36.65 14.46
CA PHE A 229 71.46 -35.30 14.88
C PHE A 229 70.35 -34.66 14.05
N ARG A 230 69.68 -33.65 14.61
CA ARG A 230 68.77 -32.73 13.89
C ARG A 230 69.17 -31.29 14.21
N VAL A 231 68.87 -30.38 13.28
CA VAL A 231 68.97 -28.94 13.52
C VAL A 231 67.60 -28.42 13.94
N GLN A 232 67.52 -27.70 15.06
CA GLN A 232 66.31 -27.02 15.54
C GLN A 232 66.52 -25.50 15.58
N VAL A 233 65.77 -24.75 14.77
CA VAL A 233 65.79 -23.28 14.66
C VAL A 233 64.55 -22.70 15.35
N PRO A 234 64.63 -21.71 16.26
CA PRO A 234 63.45 -21.22 16.99
C PRO A 234 62.37 -20.65 16.06
N LYS A 235 61.08 -20.91 16.36
CA LYS A 235 59.95 -20.49 15.51
C LYS A 235 59.86 -18.97 15.29
N SER A 236 60.43 -18.17 16.19
CA SER A 236 60.49 -16.70 16.13
C SER A 236 61.56 -16.16 15.15
N SER A 237 62.41 -17.02 14.58
CA SER A 237 63.35 -16.65 13.53
C SER A 237 62.58 -16.24 12.27
N LYS A 238 63.04 -15.23 11.51
CA LYS A 238 62.51 -14.95 10.17
C LYS A 238 62.89 -16.05 9.18
N SER A 239 62.16 -16.16 8.07
CA SER A 239 62.51 -17.03 6.94
C SER A 239 63.94 -16.76 6.49
N ALA A 240 64.81 -17.77 6.54
CA ALA A 240 66.19 -17.66 6.11
C ALA A 240 66.78 -19.06 5.84
N GLU A 241 68.09 -19.09 5.59
CA GLU A 241 68.87 -20.30 5.40
C GLU A 241 70.08 -20.26 6.34
N LEU A 242 70.57 -21.44 6.73
CA LEU A 242 71.81 -21.61 7.49
C LEU A 242 72.61 -22.76 6.89
N SER A 243 73.92 -22.74 7.10
CA SER A 243 74.84 -23.75 6.57
C SER A 243 75.37 -24.64 7.68
N VAL A 244 75.48 -25.94 7.40
CA VAL A 244 75.90 -26.98 8.36
C VAL A 244 77.18 -27.64 7.86
N LYS A 245 78.17 -27.79 8.75
CA LYS A 245 79.37 -28.60 8.52
C LYS A 245 79.58 -29.56 9.68
N VAL A 246 79.87 -30.83 9.37
CA VAL A 246 80.28 -31.82 10.37
C VAL A 246 81.80 -31.88 10.39
N HIS A 247 82.40 -31.70 11.55
CA HIS A 247 83.83 -31.90 11.79
C HIS A 247 83.99 -33.15 12.65
N SER A 248 84.82 -34.09 12.23
CA SER A 248 84.97 -35.38 12.93
C SER A 248 86.43 -35.74 13.18
N ASN A 249 86.64 -36.55 14.21
CA ASN A 249 87.92 -37.19 14.53
C ASN A 249 87.67 -38.70 14.60
N LEU A 250 88.12 -39.40 13.56
CA LEU A 250 87.73 -40.77 13.24
C LEU A 250 88.93 -41.71 13.37
N THR A 251 88.77 -42.80 14.12
CA THR A 251 89.80 -43.82 14.28
C THR A 251 89.53 -45.00 13.34
N ASN A 252 90.48 -45.28 12.46
CA ASN A 252 90.54 -46.53 11.69
C ASN A 252 91.92 -47.19 11.84
N TYR A 253 92.03 -48.45 11.44
CA TYR A 253 93.32 -49.13 11.33
C TYR A 253 94.04 -48.73 10.04
N GLN A 254 95.37 -48.66 10.09
CA GLN A 254 96.27 -48.58 8.94
C GLN A 254 97.38 -49.61 9.07
N ALA A 255 97.82 -50.19 7.95
CA ALA A 255 98.94 -51.13 7.89
C ALA A 255 100.23 -50.34 7.65
N VAL A 256 100.81 -49.85 8.74
CA VAL A 256 101.92 -48.88 8.75
C VAL A 256 103.23 -49.59 8.43
N VAL A 257 103.97 -49.08 7.45
CA VAL A 257 105.23 -49.65 6.97
C VAL A 257 106.43 -48.97 7.61
N TYR A 258 107.27 -49.78 8.23
CA TYR A 258 108.56 -49.42 8.81
C TYR A 258 109.68 -49.93 7.90
N GLN A 259 110.58 -49.04 7.47
CA GLN A 259 111.62 -49.37 6.50
C GLN A 259 112.76 -50.15 7.16
N GLY A 260 113.13 -51.27 6.56
CA GLY A 260 114.32 -52.04 6.91
C GLY A 260 115.60 -51.42 6.34
N THR A 261 116.60 -52.27 6.11
CA THR A 261 117.89 -51.85 5.54
C THR A 261 118.16 -52.61 4.24
N GLN A 262 119.39 -52.56 3.70
CA GLN A 262 119.76 -53.46 2.61
C GLN A 262 119.75 -54.94 3.05
N ALA A 263 120.01 -55.24 4.33
CA ALA A 263 120.08 -56.60 4.87
C ALA A 263 118.82 -57.01 5.67
N VAL A 264 118.17 -56.06 6.33
CA VAL A 264 116.94 -56.23 7.11
C VAL A 264 115.73 -55.91 6.24
N GLN A 265 114.63 -56.64 6.39
CA GLN A 265 113.39 -56.38 5.65
C GLN A 265 112.55 -55.26 6.23
N ASP A 266 111.71 -54.68 5.38
CA ASP A 266 110.63 -53.80 5.81
C ASP A 266 109.59 -54.63 6.60
N ALA A 267 108.93 -53.98 7.56
CA ALA A 267 107.91 -54.60 8.39
C ALA A 267 106.62 -53.76 8.40
N THR A 268 105.47 -54.42 8.51
CA THR A 268 104.16 -53.77 8.67
C THR A 268 103.58 -54.01 10.06
N VAL A 269 103.00 -52.98 10.67
CA VAL A 269 102.20 -53.09 11.90
C VAL A 269 100.81 -52.54 11.64
N LEU A 270 99.78 -53.28 12.01
CA LEU A 270 98.40 -52.79 11.92
C LEU A 270 98.08 -51.92 13.15
N LEU A 271 98.00 -50.61 12.96
CA LEU A 271 97.88 -49.62 14.02
C LEU A 271 96.59 -48.82 13.90
N GLU A 272 95.95 -48.52 15.03
CA GLU A 272 94.92 -47.48 15.06
C GLU A 272 95.55 -46.11 14.77
N ARG A 273 94.88 -45.32 13.92
CA ARG A 273 95.25 -43.97 13.52
C ARG A 273 94.00 -43.10 13.50
N ASN A 274 94.10 -41.92 14.10
CA ASN A 274 93.06 -40.90 14.06
C ASN A 274 93.24 -40.03 12.81
N GLN A 275 92.14 -39.70 12.15
CA GLN A 275 92.08 -38.77 11.03
C GLN A 275 90.96 -37.76 11.26
N GLU A 276 91.22 -36.50 10.95
CA GLU A 276 90.19 -35.47 10.94
C GLU A 276 89.50 -35.46 9.56
N GLN A 277 88.16 -35.48 9.55
CA GLN A 277 87.36 -35.43 8.33
C GLN A 277 86.27 -34.37 8.47
N ILE A 278 86.11 -33.54 7.43
CA ILE A 278 85.16 -32.43 7.39
C ILE A 278 84.17 -32.68 6.26
N SER A 279 82.87 -32.51 6.50
CA SER A 279 81.83 -32.71 5.49
C SER A 279 81.88 -31.65 4.40
N GLN A 280 81.18 -31.91 3.29
CA GLN A 280 80.70 -30.84 2.42
C GLN A 280 79.76 -29.91 3.21
N GLU A 281 79.60 -28.68 2.73
CA GLU A 281 78.70 -27.70 3.34
C GLU A 281 77.26 -28.01 2.95
N LEU A 282 76.45 -28.42 3.93
CA LEU A 282 75.01 -28.66 3.74
C LEU A 282 74.24 -27.38 4.00
N GLN A 283 73.02 -27.28 3.46
CA GLN A 283 72.15 -26.11 3.64
C GLN A 283 70.80 -26.53 4.26
N VAL A 284 70.33 -25.74 5.23
CA VAL A 284 69.03 -25.87 5.88
C VAL A 284 68.29 -24.56 5.71
N PHE A 285 67.02 -24.59 5.30
CA PHE A 285 66.17 -23.41 5.21
C PHE A 285 64.82 -23.65 5.88
N TRP A 286 64.10 -22.58 6.21
CA TRP A 286 62.77 -22.65 6.81
C TRP A 286 61.93 -21.45 6.36
N LYS A 287 60.60 -21.62 6.33
CA LYS A 287 59.66 -20.56 5.97
C LYS A 287 58.84 -20.14 7.19
N SER A 288 59.12 -18.94 7.71
CA SER A 288 58.43 -18.37 8.86
C SER A 288 57.20 -17.62 8.41
N LEU A 289 56.13 -18.39 8.23
CA LEU A 289 54.85 -17.94 7.70
C LEU A 289 53.75 -18.03 8.76
N GLY A 290 52.79 -17.11 8.67
CA GLY A 290 51.53 -17.13 9.39
C GLY A 290 50.42 -16.50 8.55
N ASP A 291 49.24 -16.38 9.14
CA ASP A 291 48.02 -15.97 8.43
C ASP A 291 47.35 -14.74 9.10
N ILE A 292 46.45 -14.07 8.37
CA ILE A 292 45.53 -13.04 8.89
C ILE A 292 44.08 -13.49 8.66
N GLU A 293 43.25 -13.42 9.71
CA GLU A 293 41.79 -13.56 9.63
C GLU A 293 41.12 -12.25 10.08
N ILE A 294 40.28 -11.67 9.24
CA ILE A 294 39.41 -10.54 9.60
C ILE A 294 37.98 -11.04 9.69
N LEU A 295 37.37 -10.95 10.88
CA LEU A 295 35.95 -11.17 11.11
C LEU A 295 35.21 -9.83 11.05
N LYS A 296 34.39 -9.66 10.03
CA LYS A 296 33.62 -8.44 9.78
C LYS A 296 32.24 -8.53 10.40
N VAL A 297 31.87 -7.52 11.19
CA VAL A 297 30.58 -7.46 11.89
C VAL A 297 29.90 -6.09 11.84
N ASP A 298 28.63 -6.06 12.24
CA ASP A 298 27.87 -4.86 12.61
C ASP A 298 27.96 -4.51 14.11
N GLU A 299 27.26 -3.42 14.48
CA GLU A 299 27.09 -2.94 15.86
C GLU A 299 26.53 -4.02 16.83
N ASN A 300 25.80 -5.02 16.32
CA ASN A 300 25.19 -6.12 17.07
C ASN A 300 26.04 -7.41 17.08
N LYS A 301 27.21 -7.39 16.44
CA LYS A 301 28.10 -8.56 16.19
C LYS A 301 27.56 -9.59 15.19
N THR A 302 26.59 -9.20 14.36
CA THR A 302 26.15 -9.96 13.18
C THR A 302 27.26 -9.95 12.12
N PRO A 303 27.65 -11.10 11.53
CA PRO A 303 28.66 -11.12 10.46
C PRO A 303 28.21 -10.42 9.18
N LEU A 304 29.15 -9.80 8.45
CA LEU A 304 28.87 -9.03 7.23
C LEU A 304 29.75 -9.43 6.03
N ALA A 305 29.11 -9.88 4.96
CA ALA A 305 29.74 -10.22 3.69
C ALA A 305 30.06 -8.98 2.82
N GLY A 306 31.04 -9.12 1.92
CA GLY A 306 31.33 -8.13 0.87
C GLY A 306 32.12 -6.89 1.31
N ALA A 307 32.63 -6.83 2.54
CA ALA A 307 33.65 -5.83 2.90
C ALA A 307 34.96 -6.16 2.19
N VAL A 308 35.69 -5.16 1.70
CA VAL A 308 36.99 -5.36 1.03
C VAL A 308 38.08 -4.68 1.85
N PHE A 309 39.07 -5.46 2.27
CA PHE A 309 40.26 -4.99 2.97
C PHE A 309 41.49 -5.05 2.07
N GLU A 310 42.30 -3.99 2.06
CA GLU A 310 43.69 -4.04 1.61
C GLU A 310 44.59 -4.46 2.78
N VAL A 311 45.55 -5.33 2.51
CA VAL A 311 46.60 -5.72 3.46
C VAL A 311 47.95 -5.31 2.88
N SER A 312 48.73 -4.58 3.67
CA SER A 312 50.08 -4.11 3.33
C SER A 312 51.06 -4.41 4.47
N ASN A 313 52.33 -4.63 4.16
CA ASN A 313 53.36 -4.87 5.19
C ASN A 313 53.86 -3.56 5.82
N GLN A 314 54.74 -3.68 6.82
CA GLN A 314 55.36 -2.54 7.52
C GLN A 314 56.10 -1.54 6.61
N ASP A 315 56.63 -1.99 5.47
CA ASP A 315 57.32 -1.14 4.48
C ASP A 315 56.36 -0.44 3.51
N GLY A 316 55.05 -0.65 3.66
CA GLY A 316 54.00 -0.11 2.77
C GLY A 316 53.80 -0.90 1.47
N GLN A 317 54.44 -2.07 1.33
CA GLN A 317 54.20 -2.95 0.20
C GLN A 317 52.83 -3.64 0.35
N ARG A 318 51.95 -3.44 -0.63
CA ARG A 318 50.65 -4.11 -0.71
C ARG A 318 50.83 -5.61 -0.96
N MET A 319 50.27 -6.43 -0.08
CA MET A 319 50.22 -7.89 -0.20
C MET A 319 49.05 -8.35 -1.05
N GLY A 320 47.92 -7.64 -0.96
CA GLY A 320 46.73 -7.92 -1.77
C GLY A 320 45.48 -7.24 -1.24
N THR A 321 44.33 -7.76 -1.65
CA THR A 321 43.01 -7.41 -1.09
C THR A 321 42.22 -8.68 -0.83
N ILE A 322 41.49 -8.70 0.28
CA ILE A 322 40.65 -9.82 0.72
C ILE A 322 39.22 -9.32 0.93
N THR A 323 38.24 -10.18 0.66
CA THR A 323 36.80 -9.85 0.70
C THR A 323 36.08 -10.79 1.64
N THR A 324 35.12 -10.28 2.41
CA THR A 324 34.45 -11.09 3.44
C THR A 324 33.38 -12.01 2.86
N ASP A 325 33.39 -13.27 3.29
CA ASP A 325 32.43 -14.31 2.93
C ASP A 325 31.08 -14.17 3.67
N ALA A 326 30.16 -15.13 3.48
CA ALA A 326 28.82 -15.10 4.08
C ALA A 326 28.86 -15.15 5.61
N GLU A 327 29.88 -15.81 6.16
CA GLU A 327 30.22 -15.91 7.58
C GLU A 327 30.99 -14.67 8.09
N GLY A 328 31.15 -13.65 7.23
CA GLY A 328 31.81 -12.38 7.51
C GLY A 328 33.34 -12.47 7.58
N LYS A 329 33.95 -13.57 7.18
CA LYS A 329 35.40 -13.80 7.31
C LYS A 329 36.16 -13.46 6.04
N ALA A 330 37.37 -12.93 6.21
CA ALA A 330 38.33 -12.70 5.12
C ALA A 330 39.71 -13.16 5.55
N TRP A 331 40.44 -13.79 4.64
CA TRP A 331 41.61 -14.61 4.94
C TRP A 331 42.80 -14.23 4.04
N MET A 332 43.97 -13.96 4.60
CA MET A 332 45.22 -13.86 3.84
C MET A 332 46.26 -14.79 4.45
N GLN A 333 46.77 -15.75 3.66
CA GLN A 333 47.61 -16.83 4.15
C GLN A 333 49.05 -16.75 3.63
N ASN A 334 49.96 -17.48 4.28
CA ASN A 334 51.38 -17.61 3.88
C ASN A 334 52.14 -16.26 3.91
N LEU A 335 51.85 -15.41 4.90
CA LEU A 335 52.52 -14.13 5.11
C LEU A 335 53.78 -14.32 5.97
N GLU A 336 54.90 -13.71 5.58
CA GLU A 336 56.12 -13.72 6.40
C GLU A 336 55.90 -13.03 7.75
N ILE A 337 56.52 -13.52 8.83
CA ILE A 337 56.35 -12.93 10.16
C ILE A 337 56.77 -11.45 10.24
N GLY A 338 55.92 -10.63 10.85
CA GLY A 338 56.10 -9.19 10.94
C GLY A 338 54.80 -8.42 11.21
N LEU A 339 54.89 -7.09 11.11
CA LEU A 339 53.74 -6.20 11.24
C LEU A 339 53.11 -5.95 9.87
N TYR A 340 51.78 -6.05 9.82
CA TYR A 340 50.95 -5.74 8.67
C TYR A 340 49.88 -4.72 9.07
N THR A 341 49.40 -3.97 8.08
CA THR A 341 48.27 -3.05 8.23
C THR A 341 47.13 -3.51 7.34
N ALA A 342 45.96 -3.72 7.93
CA ALA A 342 44.70 -3.96 7.23
C ALA A 342 43.88 -2.65 7.19
N LYS A 343 43.38 -2.26 6.01
CA LYS A 343 42.51 -1.09 5.83
C LYS A 343 41.26 -1.48 5.04
N GLU A 344 40.08 -1.09 5.51
CA GLU A 344 38.84 -1.23 4.73
C GLU A 344 38.87 -0.24 3.56
N LEU A 345 38.70 -0.75 2.34
CA LEU A 345 38.54 0.05 1.11
C LEU A 345 37.07 0.18 0.68
N GLN A 346 36.24 -0.79 1.05
CA GLN A 346 34.82 -0.84 0.72
C GLN A 346 34.07 -1.53 1.86
N SER A 347 33.01 -0.90 2.37
CA SER A 347 32.11 -1.52 3.35
C SER A 347 31.09 -2.46 2.70
N PRO A 348 30.45 -3.35 3.48
CA PRO A 348 29.25 -4.07 3.09
C PRO A 348 28.12 -3.12 2.66
N VAL A 349 27.24 -3.58 1.77
CA VAL A 349 26.10 -2.80 1.29
C VAL A 349 25.20 -2.40 2.46
N GLY A 350 24.95 -1.10 2.62
CA GLY A 350 24.17 -0.53 3.72
C GLY A 350 24.96 -0.20 4.99
N TYR A 351 26.29 -0.23 4.95
CA TYR A 351 27.16 0.07 6.08
C TYR A 351 28.16 1.20 5.77
N ILE A 352 28.48 1.99 6.79
CA ILE A 352 29.41 3.11 6.70
C ILE A 352 30.85 2.59 6.65
N LEU A 353 31.60 2.96 5.61
CA LEU A 353 33.03 2.67 5.46
C LEU A 353 33.83 3.12 6.69
N ASN A 354 34.60 2.22 7.26
CA ASN A 354 35.51 2.49 8.38
C ASN A 354 36.96 2.36 7.90
N ASP A 355 37.45 3.41 7.24
CA ASP A 355 38.76 3.43 6.58
C ASP A 355 39.96 3.54 7.55
N THR A 356 39.70 3.43 8.87
CA THR A 356 40.67 3.42 9.97
C THR A 356 41.55 2.16 9.89
N PRO A 357 42.85 2.27 9.57
CA PRO A 357 43.70 1.10 9.45
C PRO A 357 43.96 0.44 10.81
N GLN A 358 44.12 -0.89 10.84
CA GLN A 358 44.52 -1.65 12.02
C GLN A 358 45.83 -2.41 11.77
N THR A 359 46.68 -2.45 12.79
CA THR A 359 47.99 -3.13 12.73
C THR A 359 47.91 -4.50 13.38
N LEU A 360 48.38 -5.53 12.67
CA LEU A 360 48.36 -6.94 13.08
C LEU A 360 49.79 -7.50 13.07
N GLU A 361 50.11 -8.34 14.06
CA GLU A 361 51.40 -9.00 14.18
C GLU A 361 51.27 -10.48 13.76
N VAL A 362 51.78 -10.82 12.58
CA VAL A 362 51.79 -12.20 12.05
C VAL A 362 52.96 -12.96 12.67
N LYS A 363 52.68 -14.16 13.18
CA LYS A 363 53.63 -15.04 13.87
C LYS A 363 53.62 -16.44 13.23
N THR A 364 54.74 -17.15 13.38
CA THR A 364 54.98 -18.45 12.75
C THR A 364 53.96 -19.48 13.18
N GLY A 365 53.18 -20.00 12.23
CA GLY A 365 52.13 -20.99 12.47
C GLY A 365 50.91 -20.45 13.24
N GLU A 366 50.78 -19.13 13.37
CA GLU A 366 49.70 -18.46 14.12
C GLU A 366 48.86 -17.59 13.16
N THR A 367 47.54 -17.51 13.40
CA THR A 367 46.63 -16.62 12.66
C THR A 367 46.39 -15.35 13.46
N ALA A 368 46.80 -14.20 12.93
CA ALA A 368 46.51 -12.90 13.51
C ALA A 368 45.04 -12.51 13.24
N THR A 369 44.23 -12.42 14.28
CA THR A 369 42.78 -12.19 14.18
C THR A 369 42.39 -10.74 14.45
N TRP A 370 41.41 -10.22 13.70
CA TRP A 370 40.80 -8.91 13.95
C TRP A 370 39.29 -8.93 13.76
N THR A 371 38.53 -8.40 14.72
CA THR A 371 37.09 -8.14 14.56
C THR A 371 36.84 -6.70 14.11
N ALA A 372 36.40 -6.52 12.86
CA ALA A 372 36.21 -5.23 12.21
C ALA A 372 34.73 -4.82 12.17
N GLU A 373 34.36 -3.73 12.84
CA GLU A 373 32.98 -3.24 12.95
C GLU A 373 32.68 -2.10 11.95
N ASN A 374 31.52 -2.15 11.29
CA ASN A 374 30.89 -0.96 10.69
C ASN A 374 29.59 -0.61 11.44
N LYS A 375 29.20 0.65 11.35
CA LYS A 375 27.87 1.10 11.70
C LYS A 375 26.94 1.00 10.51
N GLN A 376 25.70 0.59 10.73
CA GLN A 376 24.69 0.53 9.67
C GLN A 376 24.31 1.96 9.26
N ILE A 377 24.18 2.20 7.96
CA ILE A 377 23.64 3.45 7.41
C ILE A 377 22.20 3.62 7.91
N LYS A 378 21.89 4.80 8.44
CA LYS A 378 20.58 5.20 8.96
C LYS A 378 20.23 6.62 8.48
N GLY A 379 18.98 6.81 8.08
CA GLY A 379 18.45 8.07 7.57
C GLY A 379 17.03 8.34 8.06
N ASN A 380 16.38 9.34 7.48
CA ASN A 380 15.09 9.86 7.90
C ASN A 380 14.15 10.04 6.70
N VAL A 381 12.86 10.10 6.97
CA VAL A 381 11.84 10.51 5.99
C VAL A 381 10.85 11.48 6.60
N GLN A 382 10.42 12.45 5.81
CA GLN A 382 9.31 13.35 6.09
C GLN A 382 8.27 13.20 4.98
N LEU A 383 7.00 13.04 5.35
CA LEU A 383 5.88 13.02 4.41
C LEU A 383 4.94 14.17 4.74
N LEU A 384 4.64 15.01 3.76
CA LEU A 384 3.70 16.12 3.85
C LEU A 384 2.38 15.75 3.19
N LYS A 385 1.29 15.82 3.96
CA LYS A 385 -0.06 15.52 3.51
C LYS A 385 -0.81 16.79 3.13
N VAL A 386 -1.26 16.84 1.89
CA VAL A 386 -2.00 17.97 1.32
C VAL A 386 -3.35 17.54 0.75
N ASP A 387 -4.23 18.52 0.60
CA ASP A 387 -5.44 18.43 -0.22
C ASP A 387 -5.05 18.42 -1.71
N ALA A 388 -5.71 17.60 -2.53
CA ALA A 388 -5.39 17.47 -3.95
C ALA A 388 -5.84 18.65 -4.81
N GLU A 389 -6.91 19.36 -4.43
CA GLU A 389 -7.41 20.56 -5.11
C GLU A 389 -6.80 21.84 -4.51
N HIS A 390 -6.39 21.79 -3.23
CA HIS A 390 -5.81 22.91 -2.49
C HIS A 390 -4.44 22.57 -1.84
N PRO A 391 -3.32 22.45 -2.58
CA PRO A 391 -2.03 22.00 -2.03
C PRO A 391 -1.46 22.85 -0.87
N GLU A 392 -1.90 24.10 -0.73
CA GLU A 392 -1.60 24.97 0.42
C GLU A 392 -2.18 24.43 1.74
N LYS A 393 -3.35 23.79 1.68
CA LYS A 393 -4.13 23.25 2.79
C LYS A 393 -3.56 21.89 3.23
N LYS A 394 -3.02 21.85 4.44
CA LYS A 394 -2.40 20.64 5.02
C LYS A 394 -3.44 19.80 5.75
N VAL A 395 -3.33 18.47 5.64
CA VAL A 395 -4.41 17.55 6.04
C VAL A 395 -3.96 16.71 7.24
N ALA A 396 -4.26 17.23 8.44
CA ALA A 396 -3.98 16.58 9.72
C ALA A 396 -4.92 15.40 10.02
N GLY A 397 -4.45 14.37 10.73
CA GLY A 397 -5.24 13.20 11.13
C GLY A 397 -5.41 12.08 10.09
N VAL A 398 -4.55 12.02 9.06
CA VAL A 398 -4.48 10.90 8.09
C VAL A 398 -3.45 9.87 8.56
N THR A 399 -3.76 8.57 8.48
CA THR A 399 -2.90 7.49 8.97
C THR A 399 -2.24 6.71 7.82
N PHE A 400 -0.92 6.47 7.94
CA PHE A 400 -0.09 5.72 7.01
C PHE A 400 0.66 4.57 7.68
N GLN A 401 0.69 3.43 7.02
CA GLN A 401 1.59 2.33 7.34
C GLN A 401 2.92 2.53 6.63
N LEU A 402 4.01 2.47 7.38
CA LEU A 402 5.37 2.39 6.84
C LEU A 402 5.75 0.91 6.69
N LYS A 403 6.02 0.48 5.45
CA LYS A 403 6.35 -0.90 5.09
C LYS A 403 7.78 -1.01 4.59
N ASN A 404 8.41 -2.17 4.81
CA ASN A 404 9.71 -2.51 4.20
C ASN A 404 9.55 -3.13 2.81
N SER A 405 10.66 -3.44 2.15
CA SER A 405 10.72 -4.13 0.85
C SER A 405 10.07 -5.53 0.81
N ALA A 406 9.81 -6.17 1.96
CA ALA A 406 9.09 -7.43 2.05
C ALA A 406 7.56 -7.24 2.24
N GLY A 407 7.08 -6.00 2.27
CA GLY A 407 5.68 -5.64 2.52
C GLY A 407 5.27 -5.63 4.00
N THR A 408 6.17 -5.99 4.92
CA THR A 408 5.92 -6.01 6.36
C THR A 408 5.75 -4.59 6.90
N VAL A 409 4.66 -4.35 7.64
CA VAL A 409 4.46 -3.10 8.39
C VAL A 409 5.50 -3.01 9.51
N ILE A 410 6.27 -1.94 9.50
CA ILE A 410 7.29 -1.63 10.53
C ILE A 410 6.67 -0.77 11.63
N SER A 411 5.85 0.19 11.23
CA SER A 411 5.18 1.16 12.11
C SER A 411 3.99 1.79 11.37
N GLU A 412 3.09 2.40 12.14
CA GLU A 412 1.96 3.18 11.63
C GLU A 412 2.03 4.59 12.23
N HIS A 413 1.81 5.60 11.40
CA HIS A 413 2.02 7.02 11.72
C HIS A 413 0.78 7.81 11.32
N THR A 414 0.41 8.83 12.10
CA THR A 414 -0.66 9.76 11.75
C THR A 414 -0.10 11.16 11.57
N THR A 415 -0.54 11.86 10.53
CA THR A 415 -0.08 13.21 10.18
C THR A 415 -0.46 14.22 11.25
N ASP A 416 0.50 15.04 11.70
CA ASP A 416 0.34 16.10 12.70
C ASP A 416 -0.56 17.26 12.23
N GLU A 417 -0.72 18.28 13.07
CA GLU A 417 -1.51 19.49 12.75
C GLU A 417 -1.01 20.25 11.50
N ASN A 418 0.26 20.09 11.14
CA ASN A 418 0.88 20.64 9.93
C ASN A 418 0.78 19.69 8.72
N GLY A 419 0.06 18.58 8.86
CA GLY A 419 -0.05 17.51 7.86
C GLY A 419 1.22 16.67 7.72
N ARG A 420 2.17 16.70 8.66
CA ARG A 420 3.46 16.01 8.55
C ARG A 420 3.51 14.68 9.29
N ILE A 421 4.21 13.72 8.69
CA ILE A 421 4.79 12.55 9.36
C ILE A 421 6.32 12.73 9.30
N LYS A 422 7.02 12.40 10.38
CA LYS A 422 8.49 12.34 10.45
C LYS A 422 8.92 11.02 11.08
N VAL A 423 9.81 10.30 10.42
CA VAL A 423 10.42 9.06 10.93
C VAL A 423 11.93 9.19 10.83
N GLU A 424 12.62 8.95 11.93
CA GLU A 424 14.08 9.12 12.05
C GLU A 424 14.79 7.79 12.30
N ASN A 425 16.07 7.73 11.97
CA ASN A 425 16.95 6.56 12.18
C ASN A 425 16.46 5.26 11.49
N LEU A 426 15.73 5.38 10.38
CA LEU A 426 15.41 4.24 9.51
C LEU A 426 16.72 3.66 8.95
N PRO A 427 16.96 2.34 9.06
CA PRO A 427 18.10 1.69 8.43
C PRO A 427 18.18 1.90 6.92
N PHE A 428 19.33 1.55 6.33
CA PHE A 428 19.47 1.39 4.89
C PHE A 428 18.45 0.38 4.34
N GLY A 429 17.77 0.74 3.26
CA GLY A 429 16.79 -0.14 2.63
C GLY A 429 15.79 0.58 1.73
N SER A 430 14.87 -0.21 1.16
CA SER A 430 13.70 0.30 0.44
C SER A 430 12.46 0.21 1.32
N TYR A 431 11.67 1.28 1.28
CA TYR A 431 10.51 1.51 2.14
C TYR A 431 9.34 2.02 1.32
N THR A 432 8.14 1.96 1.90
CA THR A 432 6.92 2.47 1.24
C THR A 432 5.92 2.93 2.28
N PHE A 433 5.40 4.15 2.12
CA PHE A 433 4.20 4.59 2.84
C PHE A 433 2.95 4.17 2.08
N VAL A 434 1.94 3.68 2.78
CA VAL A 434 0.61 3.37 2.23
C VAL A 434 -0.44 3.93 3.18
N GLU A 435 -1.41 4.70 2.68
CA GLU A 435 -2.48 5.23 3.53
C GLU A 435 -3.37 4.09 4.03
N SER A 436 -3.51 3.96 5.35
CA SER A 436 -4.39 2.98 6.00
C SER A 436 -5.73 3.59 6.41
N LYS A 437 -5.79 4.91 6.64
CA LYS A 437 -7.02 5.63 7.00
C LYS A 437 -6.97 7.10 6.55
N ALA A 438 -7.96 7.50 5.76
CA ALA A 438 -8.18 8.89 5.38
C ALA A 438 -8.67 9.74 6.57
N LYS A 439 -8.49 11.06 6.47
CA LYS A 439 -9.25 12.01 7.26
C LYS A 439 -10.70 12.02 6.75
N GLU A 440 -11.65 12.17 7.67
CA GLU A 440 -13.04 12.48 7.34
C GLU A 440 -13.15 13.68 6.38
N GLY A 441 -14.05 13.57 5.40
CA GLY A 441 -14.15 14.52 4.27
C GLY A 441 -13.16 14.31 3.12
N TYR A 442 -12.31 13.28 3.15
CA TYR A 442 -11.37 12.94 2.07
C TYR A 442 -11.46 11.48 1.63
N VAL A 443 -11.15 11.24 0.35
CA VAL A 443 -11.03 9.89 -0.22
C VAL A 443 -9.74 9.23 0.29
N LEU A 444 -9.81 7.93 0.63
CA LEU A 444 -8.65 7.10 0.99
C LEU A 444 -7.80 6.77 -0.23
N SER A 445 -6.54 7.18 -0.23
CA SER A 445 -5.59 6.86 -1.31
C SER A 445 -4.64 5.74 -0.92
N GLN A 446 -4.93 4.50 -1.33
CA GLN A 446 -4.06 3.35 -1.09
C GLN A 446 -2.88 3.25 -2.09
N GLU A 447 -2.61 4.32 -2.84
CA GLU A 447 -1.46 4.39 -3.75
C GLU A 447 -0.14 4.31 -2.95
N PRO A 448 0.75 3.33 -3.21
CA PRO A 448 1.98 3.19 -2.44
C PRO A 448 3.01 4.25 -2.82
N ILE A 449 3.60 4.92 -1.83
CA ILE A 449 4.62 5.97 -2.01
C ILE A 449 6.00 5.37 -1.64
N PRO A 450 6.80 4.90 -2.61
CA PRO A 450 8.10 4.28 -2.35
C PRO A 450 9.19 5.31 -2.07
N PHE A 451 10.15 4.95 -1.21
CA PHE A 451 11.39 5.69 -1.02
C PHE A 451 12.53 4.75 -0.60
N GLN A 452 13.76 5.26 -0.60
CA GLN A 452 14.95 4.49 -0.19
C GLN A 452 15.81 5.32 0.77
N ILE A 453 16.44 4.65 1.72
CA ILE A 453 17.53 5.21 2.54
C ILE A 453 18.84 4.62 1.98
N THR A 454 19.66 5.48 1.39
CA THR A 454 20.93 5.13 0.73
C THR A 454 22.15 5.71 1.45
N GLU A 455 21.99 6.82 2.17
CA GLU A 455 23.10 7.61 2.75
C GLU A 455 22.90 7.91 4.24
N GLN A 456 24.01 8.06 4.99
CA GLN A 456 23.97 8.32 6.42
C GLN A 456 23.45 9.73 6.72
N GLY A 457 22.40 9.84 7.53
CA GLY A 457 21.77 11.12 7.90
C GLY A 457 20.92 11.74 6.79
N GLN A 458 20.77 11.07 5.65
CA GLN A 458 19.87 11.44 4.56
C GLN A 458 18.47 11.71 5.08
N THR A 459 17.81 12.76 4.59
CA THR A 459 16.41 13.05 4.92
C THR A 459 15.63 13.17 3.62
N ILE A 460 14.76 12.19 3.35
CA ILE A 460 13.88 12.20 2.18
C ILE A 460 12.63 13.03 2.51
N GLU A 461 12.21 13.91 1.60
CA GLU A 461 10.93 14.62 1.68
C GLU A 461 9.96 14.11 0.62
N LEU A 462 8.72 13.82 1.03
CA LEU A 462 7.64 13.25 0.22
C LEU A 462 6.38 14.11 0.33
N GLU A 463 5.53 14.13 -0.71
CA GLU A 463 4.20 14.74 -0.68
C GLU A 463 3.12 13.70 -1.03
N ALA A 464 1.97 13.75 -0.35
CA ALA A 464 0.86 12.82 -0.53
C ALA A 464 -0.49 13.57 -0.60
N LYS A 465 -1.31 13.30 -1.64
CA LYS A 465 -2.52 14.08 -1.98
C LYS A 465 -3.78 13.24 -1.85
N ASN A 466 -4.83 13.78 -1.23
CA ASN A 466 -6.17 13.18 -1.24
C ASN A 466 -7.18 14.15 -1.84
N ALA A 467 -8.05 13.64 -2.70
CA ALA A 467 -9.23 14.36 -3.13
C ALA A 467 -10.19 14.57 -1.94
N PRO A 468 -10.77 15.77 -1.77
CA PRO A 468 -11.96 15.94 -0.94
C PRO A 468 -13.11 15.04 -1.43
N ILE A 469 -14.03 14.71 -0.54
CA ILE A 469 -15.28 14.03 -0.90
C ILE A 469 -16.31 15.07 -1.38
N TYR A 470 -16.88 14.84 -2.56
CA TYR A 470 -17.98 15.60 -3.13
C TYR A 470 -19.15 14.69 -3.55
N GLY A 471 -20.37 15.21 -3.51
CA GLY A 471 -21.58 14.53 -3.99
C GLY A 471 -22.52 15.47 -4.75
N GLU A 472 -23.73 14.97 -4.99
CA GLU A 472 -24.82 15.66 -5.66
C GLU A 472 -26.14 15.49 -4.91
N LEU A 473 -26.94 16.57 -4.83
CA LEU A 473 -28.36 16.48 -4.52
C LEU A 473 -29.18 16.61 -5.82
N GLU A 474 -30.10 15.69 -6.03
CA GLU A 474 -31.08 15.70 -7.11
C GLU A 474 -32.49 15.74 -6.50
N ILE A 475 -33.19 16.87 -6.68
CA ILE A 475 -34.55 17.08 -6.20
C ILE A 475 -35.52 16.92 -7.37
N THR A 476 -36.47 15.99 -7.26
CA THR A 476 -37.59 15.84 -8.21
C THR A 476 -38.84 16.52 -7.63
N LYS A 477 -39.40 17.48 -8.36
CA LYS A 477 -40.58 18.25 -7.98
C LYS A 477 -41.84 17.70 -8.63
N VAL A 478 -42.87 17.44 -7.81
CA VAL A 478 -44.13 16.85 -8.27
C VAL A 478 -45.37 17.53 -7.68
N ASP A 479 -46.52 17.31 -8.31
CA ASP A 479 -47.84 17.60 -7.73
C ASP A 479 -48.19 16.57 -6.64
N VAL A 480 -48.74 17.01 -5.50
CA VAL A 480 -49.27 16.14 -4.43
C VAL A 480 -50.45 15.28 -4.92
N ALA A 481 -51.22 15.75 -5.90
CA ALA A 481 -52.45 15.09 -6.35
C ALA A 481 -52.20 13.76 -7.10
N ASP A 482 -51.06 13.62 -7.80
CA ASP A 482 -50.71 12.39 -8.54
C ASP A 482 -49.29 11.85 -8.28
N GLY A 483 -48.44 12.62 -7.57
CA GLY A 483 -47.06 12.25 -7.24
C GLY A 483 -46.12 12.14 -8.45
N ASN A 484 -46.55 12.53 -9.65
CA ASN A 484 -45.82 12.24 -10.89
C ASN A 484 -45.79 13.40 -11.90
N HIS A 485 -46.80 14.26 -11.97
CA HIS A 485 -46.79 15.47 -12.79
C HIS A 485 -45.62 16.37 -12.36
N LYS A 486 -44.74 16.72 -13.30
CA LYS A 486 -43.44 17.34 -13.01
C LYS A 486 -43.54 18.86 -13.00
N LEU A 487 -43.04 19.50 -11.95
CA LEU A 487 -43.21 20.95 -11.73
C LEU A 487 -41.91 21.74 -12.02
N PRO A 488 -41.84 22.50 -13.13
CA PRO A 488 -40.70 23.38 -13.41
C PRO A 488 -40.72 24.65 -12.55
N ASN A 489 -39.59 25.36 -12.53
CA ASN A 489 -39.39 26.69 -11.92
C ASN A 489 -39.48 26.80 -10.38
N ALA A 490 -39.83 25.74 -9.65
CA ALA A 490 -39.64 25.67 -8.19
C ALA A 490 -38.18 25.98 -7.85
N GLU A 491 -37.94 26.87 -6.89
CA GLU A 491 -36.60 27.29 -6.48
C GLU A 491 -36.25 26.73 -5.11
N PHE A 492 -35.12 26.03 -5.04
CA PHE A 492 -34.59 25.44 -3.82
C PHE A 492 -33.33 26.16 -3.35
N GLU A 493 -33.18 26.21 -2.03
CA GLU A 493 -32.00 26.76 -1.35
C GLU A 493 -31.40 25.68 -0.44
N ILE A 494 -30.12 25.37 -0.64
CA ILE A 494 -29.33 24.45 0.20
C ILE A 494 -28.50 25.25 1.20
N ARG A 495 -28.52 24.84 2.47
CA ARG A 495 -27.71 25.42 3.55
C ARG A 495 -26.86 24.36 4.26
N ASN A 496 -25.67 24.75 4.70
CA ASN A 496 -24.82 23.92 5.57
C ASN A 496 -25.35 23.93 7.03
N GLU A 497 -24.72 23.13 7.90
CA GLU A 497 -25.02 23.07 9.34
C GLU A 497 -24.94 24.44 10.07
N LYS A 498 -24.15 25.39 9.57
CA LYS A 498 -24.05 26.76 10.13
C LYS A 498 -25.17 27.69 9.66
N GLY A 499 -25.97 27.26 8.68
CA GLY A 499 -27.00 28.07 8.03
C GLY A 499 -26.50 28.90 6.85
N ASP A 500 -25.23 28.80 6.45
CA ASP A 500 -24.71 29.48 5.24
C ASP A 500 -25.34 28.86 3.98
N ILE A 501 -25.67 29.68 2.98
CA ILE A 501 -26.17 29.20 1.68
C ILE A 501 -25.01 28.56 0.91
N VAL A 502 -25.20 27.31 0.48
CA VAL A 502 -24.22 26.52 -0.28
C VAL A 502 -24.54 26.53 -1.78
N ALA A 503 -25.82 26.43 -2.12
CA ALA A 503 -26.31 26.52 -3.49
C ALA A 503 -27.77 26.96 -3.54
N GLN A 504 -28.18 27.54 -4.66
CA GLN A 504 -29.57 27.85 -5.02
C GLN A 504 -29.80 27.42 -6.47
N GLY A 505 -31.01 26.98 -6.81
CA GLY A 505 -31.29 26.43 -8.14
C GLY A 505 -32.76 26.11 -8.37
N LYS A 506 -33.17 26.13 -9.64
CA LYS A 506 -34.56 25.92 -10.07
C LYS A 506 -34.75 24.57 -10.73
N THR A 507 -35.96 24.02 -10.65
CA THR A 507 -36.34 22.79 -11.35
C THR A 507 -36.48 23.02 -12.86
N ASN A 508 -35.95 22.09 -13.65
CA ASN A 508 -36.04 22.10 -15.11
C ASN A 508 -37.45 21.68 -15.60
N VAL A 509 -37.62 21.58 -16.93
CA VAL A 509 -38.87 21.12 -17.57
C VAL A 509 -39.29 19.68 -17.23
N GLU A 510 -38.40 18.89 -16.64
CA GLU A 510 -38.66 17.53 -16.13
C GLU A 510 -38.93 17.53 -14.63
N GLY A 511 -39.05 18.71 -14.00
CA GLY A 511 -39.22 18.89 -12.56
C GLY A 511 -37.96 18.65 -11.74
N ILE A 512 -36.78 18.56 -12.35
CA ILE A 512 -35.52 18.17 -11.68
C ILE A 512 -34.65 19.40 -11.41
N ALA A 513 -34.22 19.59 -10.16
CA ALA A 513 -33.11 20.46 -9.78
C ALA A 513 -31.89 19.61 -9.38
N LYS A 514 -30.70 19.95 -9.90
CA LYS A 514 -29.44 19.22 -9.65
C LYS A 514 -28.39 20.15 -9.07
N PHE A 515 -27.71 19.66 -8.04
CA PHE A 515 -26.72 20.41 -7.26
C PHE A 515 -25.46 19.56 -7.07
N SER A 516 -24.58 19.56 -8.07
CA SER A 516 -23.33 18.80 -8.06
C SER A 516 -22.21 19.51 -7.29
N LYS A 517 -21.15 18.79 -6.89
CA LYS A 517 -20.01 19.30 -6.12
C LYS A 517 -20.37 19.84 -4.72
N ILE A 518 -21.41 19.30 -4.08
CA ILE A 518 -21.66 19.55 -2.65
C ILE A 518 -20.55 18.85 -1.85
N PRO A 519 -19.80 19.54 -0.97
CA PRO A 519 -18.76 18.89 -0.15
C PRO A 519 -19.32 17.84 0.81
N PHE A 520 -18.49 16.96 1.34
CA PHE A 520 -18.82 16.13 2.50
C PHE A 520 -19.44 16.94 3.65
N GLY A 521 -20.46 16.39 4.29
CA GLY A 521 -21.11 16.98 5.48
C GLY A 521 -22.62 16.84 5.49
N THR A 522 -23.24 17.44 6.50
CA THR A 522 -24.69 17.47 6.74
C THR A 522 -25.27 18.81 6.31
N TYR A 523 -26.42 18.76 5.62
CA TYR A 523 -27.06 19.90 4.97
C TYR A 523 -28.56 19.91 5.21
N THR A 524 -29.16 21.08 5.02
CA THR A 524 -30.61 21.25 4.89
C THR A 524 -30.95 21.89 3.56
N TYR A 525 -32.17 21.66 3.07
CA TYR A 525 -32.74 22.45 1.99
C TYR A 525 -34.23 22.70 2.21
N ARG A 526 -34.75 23.76 1.59
CA ARG A 526 -36.18 24.06 1.52
C ARG A 526 -36.52 24.65 0.16
N GLU A 527 -37.80 24.66 -0.18
CA GLU A 527 -38.29 25.53 -1.24
C GLU A 527 -38.26 27.00 -0.78
N VAL A 528 -38.01 27.91 -1.72
CA VAL A 528 -38.05 29.37 -1.50
C VAL A 528 -38.92 30.11 -2.53
N VAL A 529 -39.26 29.47 -3.66
CA VAL A 529 -40.27 29.93 -4.61
C VAL A 529 -41.03 28.72 -5.15
N ALA A 530 -42.34 28.71 -4.99
CA ALA A 530 -43.23 27.67 -5.52
C ALA A 530 -43.36 27.75 -7.06
N PRO A 531 -43.74 26.64 -7.73
CA PRO A 531 -44.22 26.67 -9.11
C PRO A 531 -45.47 27.56 -9.29
N GLU A 532 -45.67 28.07 -10.51
CA GLU A 532 -46.87 28.86 -10.84
C GLU A 532 -48.14 28.01 -10.67
N GLY A 533 -49.09 28.49 -9.85
CA GLY A 533 -50.33 27.78 -9.52
C GLY A 533 -50.23 26.83 -8.32
N PHE A 534 -49.10 26.79 -7.59
CA PHE A 534 -48.88 25.90 -6.44
C PHE A 534 -48.60 26.69 -5.16
N MET A 535 -48.93 26.09 -4.01
CA MET A 535 -48.63 26.62 -2.68
C MET A 535 -47.20 26.25 -2.26
N LEU A 536 -46.47 27.22 -1.70
CA LEU A 536 -45.09 27.06 -1.24
C LEU A 536 -44.98 25.96 -0.17
N ASN A 537 -44.10 24.99 -0.39
CA ASN A 537 -43.80 23.98 0.62
C ASN A 537 -42.82 24.54 1.67
N GLU A 538 -43.34 24.89 2.85
CA GLU A 538 -42.58 25.42 3.99
C GLU A 538 -41.71 24.36 4.72
N GLU A 539 -41.76 23.09 4.32
CA GLU A 539 -40.95 22.02 4.92
C GLU A 539 -39.45 22.22 4.66
N THR A 540 -38.64 21.98 5.70
CA THR A 540 -37.17 21.99 5.60
C THR A 540 -36.66 20.56 5.74
N PHE A 541 -36.10 20.05 4.65
CA PHE A 541 -35.55 18.71 4.53
C PHE A 541 -34.06 18.69 4.92
N SER A 542 -33.55 17.53 5.32
CA SER A 542 -32.11 17.32 5.59
C SER A 542 -31.53 16.21 4.72
N PHE A 543 -30.23 16.29 4.44
CA PHE A 543 -29.47 15.25 3.76
C PHE A 543 -27.98 15.31 4.14
N GLU A 544 -27.23 14.27 3.78
CA GLU A 544 -25.82 14.15 4.11
C GLU A 544 -25.03 13.63 2.90
N ILE A 545 -23.85 14.18 2.66
CA ILE A 545 -22.88 13.68 1.67
C ILE A 545 -21.76 12.97 2.44
N LYS A 546 -21.63 11.66 2.25
CA LYS A 546 -20.71 10.77 2.98
C LYS A 546 -19.68 10.11 2.07
N GLN A 547 -20.01 9.87 0.80
CA GLN A 547 -19.14 9.19 -0.16
C GLN A 547 -18.88 10.04 -1.41
N ASN A 548 -17.72 9.85 -2.04
CA ASN A 548 -17.37 10.61 -3.23
C ASN A 548 -18.13 10.11 -4.46
N GLY A 549 -18.85 11.00 -5.14
CA GLY A 549 -19.78 10.67 -6.21
C GLY A 549 -21.16 10.19 -5.73
N GLU A 550 -21.49 10.35 -4.44
CA GLU A 550 -22.82 10.06 -3.91
C GLU A 550 -23.88 10.98 -4.51
N ILE A 551 -25.00 10.41 -4.99
CA ILE A 551 -26.14 11.15 -5.54
C ILE A 551 -27.35 10.91 -4.64
N VAL A 552 -27.66 11.89 -3.80
CA VAL A 552 -28.86 11.89 -2.96
C VAL A 552 -30.06 12.29 -3.80
N LYS A 553 -31.08 11.43 -3.89
CA LYS A 553 -32.30 11.64 -4.68
C LYS A 553 -33.50 11.87 -3.77
N HIS A 554 -34.05 13.07 -3.77
CA HIS A 554 -35.24 13.44 -3.00
C HIS A 554 -36.41 13.75 -3.94
N THR A 555 -37.64 13.57 -3.45
CA THR A 555 -38.87 14.00 -4.15
C THR A 555 -39.64 14.93 -3.23
N VAL A 556 -40.02 16.10 -3.74
CA VAL A 556 -40.73 17.15 -2.98
C VAL A 556 -42.02 17.50 -3.71
N ALA A 557 -43.15 17.36 -3.05
CA ALA A 557 -44.46 17.57 -3.64
C ALA A 557 -45.05 18.93 -3.21
N ASP A 558 -45.79 19.60 -4.10
CA ASP A 558 -46.61 20.78 -3.77
C ASP A 558 -48.09 20.51 -3.98
N GLU A 559 -48.90 21.22 -3.23
CA GLU A 559 -50.34 21.28 -3.38
C GLU A 559 -50.68 22.42 -4.36
N LYS A 560 -51.56 22.20 -5.34
CA LYS A 560 -52.08 23.31 -6.15
C LYS A 560 -52.79 24.34 -5.27
N ILE A 561 -52.79 25.60 -5.70
CA ILE A 561 -53.65 26.64 -5.14
C ILE A 561 -55.10 26.29 -5.53
N PRO A 562 -56.01 26.05 -4.57
CA PRO A 562 -57.41 25.78 -4.86
C PRO A 562 -58.11 26.95 -5.56
N SER A 563 -59.25 26.66 -6.18
CA SER A 563 -60.18 27.71 -6.62
C SER A 563 -61.62 27.37 -6.22
N ILE A 564 -62.42 28.42 -5.99
CA ILE A 564 -63.85 28.32 -5.71
C ILE A 564 -64.67 29.19 -6.67
N GLN A 565 -65.88 28.75 -6.98
CA GLN A 565 -66.88 29.49 -7.75
C GLN A 565 -68.22 29.32 -7.03
N THR A 566 -68.91 30.42 -6.73
CA THR A 566 -70.01 30.43 -5.77
C THR A 566 -71.31 30.92 -6.42
N THR A 567 -72.48 30.66 -5.81
CA THR A 567 -73.79 31.07 -6.35
C THR A 567 -74.84 31.14 -5.24
N ALA A 568 -75.17 32.34 -4.77
CA ALA A 568 -76.14 32.60 -3.71
C ALA A 568 -77.60 32.73 -4.20
N THR A 569 -78.54 32.03 -3.58
CA THR A 569 -79.98 32.02 -3.95
C THR A 569 -80.89 31.90 -2.72
N ASP A 570 -82.18 32.21 -2.86
CA ASP A 570 -83.19 31.82 -1.88
C ASP A 570 -83.25 30.28 -1.78
N LYS A 571 -83.03 29.73 -0.58
CA LYS A 571 -83.05 28.28 -0.34
C LYS A 571 -84.41 27.64 -0.62
N THR A 572 -85.50 28.39 -0.47
CA THR A 572 -86.87 27.86 -0.59
C THR A 572 -87.20 27.43 -2.03
N ASP A 573 -86.64 28.12 -3.02
CA ASP A 573 -87.06 27.95 -4.42
C ASP A 573 -86.03 28.35 -5.51
N GLY A 574 -84.81 28.74 -5.14
CA GLY A 574 -83.71 29.05 -6.05
C GLY A 574 -83.73 30.45 -6.67
N ALA A 575 -84.62 31.36 -6.24
CA ALA A 575 -84.67 32.72 -6.77
C ALA A 575 -83.45 33.60 -6.39
N LYS A 576 -83.25 34.68 -7.15
CA LYS A 576 -82.37 35.82 -6.78
C LYS A 576 -83.13 36.97 -6.13
N GLU A 577 -84.46 36.86 -6.04
CA GLU A 577 -85.36 37.89 -5.49
C GLU A 577 -86.34 37.21 -4.54
N MET A 578 -86.48 37.72 -3.32
CA MET A 578 -87.31 37.13 -2.27
C MET A 578 -88.00 38.18 -1.40
N HIS A 579 -89.06 37.80 -0.68
CA HIS A 579 -89.75 38.65 0.29
C HIS A 579 -89.04 38.62 1.65
N THR A 580 -89.19 39.67 2.46
CA THR A 580 -88.66 39.70 3.84
C THR A 580 -89.53 38.88 4.79
N SER A 581 -88.91 38.28 5.81
CA SER A 581 -89.61 37.56 6.88
C SER A 581 -88.73 37.45 8.13
N GLN A 582 -89.33 37.00 9.25
CA GLN A 582 -88.62 36.71 10.51
C GLN A 582 -87.60 35.57 10.42
N SER A 583 -87.63 34.76 9.34
CA SER A 583 -86.63 33.73 9.10
C SER A 583 -86.55 33.43 7.60
N VAL A 584 -85.53 33.98 6.96
CA VAL A 584 -85.12 33.65 5.59
C VAL A 584 -83.87 32.79 5.62
N THR A 585 -83.65 32.00 4.56
CA THR A 585 -82.36 31.33 4.33
C THR A 585 -81.85 31.63 2.93
N ILE A 586 -80.71 32.32 2.83
CA ILE A 586 -79.94 32.39 1.59
C ILE A 586 -79.03 31.16 1.55
N GLN A 587 -79.12 30.39 0.49
CA GLN A 587 -78.26 29.25 0.20
C GLN A 587 -77.19 29.67 -0.81
N ASP A 588 -75.93 29.64 -0.41
CA ASP A 588 -74.80 29.67 -1.35
C ASP A 588 -74.37 28.26 -1.74
N LYS A 589 -74.09 28.08 -3.03
CA LYS A 589 -73.51 26.85 -3.58
C LYS A 589 -72.06 27.10 -3.99
N VAL A 590 -71.13 26.60 -3.18
CA VAL A 590 -69.69 26.62 -3.47
C VAL A 590 -69.30 25.42 -4.34
N GLU A 591 -68.92 25.65 -5.58
CA GLU A 591 -68.13 24.71 -6.39
C GLU A 591 -66.64 24.92 -6.11
N TYR A 592 -65.90 23.84 -5.83
CA TYR A 592 -64.47 23.89 -5.52
C TYR A 592 -63.64 23.02 -6.48
N LYS A 593 -62.39 23.39 -6.66
CA LYS A 593 -61.42 22.68 -7.52
C LYS A 593 -60.06 22.51 -6.84
N ASP A 594 -59.36 21.46 -7.25
CA ASP A 594 -58.00 21.10 -6.84
C ASP A 594 -57.81 20.92 -5.31
N LEU A 595 -58.86 20.48 -4.61
CA LEU A 595 -58.77 20.11 -3.19
C LEU A 595 -58.15 18.73 -2.99
N ILE A 596 -57.34 18.58 -1.95
CA ILE A 596 -56.81 17.28 -1.55
C ILE A 596 -57.89 16.47 -0.83
N VAL A 597 -58.31 15.37 -1.45
CA VAL A 597 -59.25 14.39 -0.90
C VAL A 597 -58.80 13.90 0.47
N GLY A 598 -59.73 13.83 1.43
CA GLY A 598 -59.45 13.34 2.78
C GLY A 598 -58.80 14.37 3.74
N LYS A 599 -58.35 15.54 3.26
CA LYS A 599 -57.96 16.68 4.13
C LYS A 599 -59.20 17.45 4.59
N SER A 600 -59.17 18.00 5.81
CA SER A 600 -60.25 18.85 6.32
C SER A 600 -60.08 20.29 5.81
N TYR A 601 -61.16 20.89 5.32
CA TYR A 601 -61.26 22.30 4.95
C TYR A 601 -62.42 22.94 5.71
N THR A 602 -62.33 24.24 5.94
CA THR A 602 -63.40 25.03 6.54
C THR A 602 -63.79 26.12 5.56
N MET A 603 -65.03 26.07 5.09
CA MET A 603 -65.64 27.11 4.26
C MET A 603 -66.32 28.10 5.20
N THR A 604 -65.84 29.33 5.21
CA THR A 604 -66.51 30.44 5.90
C THR A 604 -67.12 31.37 4.88
N GLY A 605 -68.22 32.04 5.23
CA GLY A 605 -68.79 33.08 4.40
C GLY A 605 -69.57 34.12 5.21
N LYS A 606 -69.82 35.26 4.57
CA LYS A 606 -70.44 36.44 5.18
C LYS A 606 -71.31 37.17 4.16
N LEU A 607 -72.50 37.56 4.56
CA LEU A 607 -73.33 38.47 3.74
C LEU A 607 -72.82 39.90 3.86
N MET A 608 -72.80 40.60 2.74
CA MET A 608 -72.39 41.99 2.59
C MET A 608 -73.57 42.82 2.09
N ASP A 609 -73.84 43.97 2.72
CA ASP A 609 -74.79 44.95 2.21
C ASP A 609 -74.16 45.68 1.01
N LYS A 610 -74.67 45.39 -0.18
CA LYS A 610 -74.10 45.83 -1.46
C LYS A 610 -74.02 47.36 -1.59
N SER A 611 -74.99 48.07 -1.00
CA SER A 611 -75.06 49.53 -1.06
C SER A 611 -73.99 50.23 -0.22
N THR A 612 -73.40 49.51 0.75
CA THR A 612 -72.40 50.05 1.69
C THR A 612 -71.02 49.40 1.59
N GLY A 613 -70.91 48.22 0.96
CA GLY A 613 -69.69 47.43 0.90
C GLY A 613 -69.24 46.86 2.25
N LYS A 614 -70.16 46.76 3.22
CA LYS A 614 -69.88 46.29 4.60
C LYS A 614 -70.63 44.99 4.90
N PRO A 615 -70.19 44.20 5.89
CA PRO A 615 -70.97 43.06 6.37
C PRO A 615 -72.41 43.46 6.74
N LEU A 616 -73.36 42.62 6.36
CA LEU A 616 -74.76 42.73 6.73
C LEU A 616 -74.89 42.46 8.23
N VAL A 617 -75.37 43.46 8.99
CA VAL A 617 -75.57 43.34 10.43
C VAL A 617 -77.06 43.20 10.75
N VAL A 618 -77.41 42.10 11.41
CA VAL A 618 -78.76 41.77 11.91
C VAL A 618 -78.66 41.50 13.41
N GLU A 619 -79.60 42.05 14.20
CA GLU A 619 -79.57 42.01 15.68
C GLU A 619 -78.22 42.43 16.34
N GLY A 620 -77.40 43.22 15.65
CA GLY A 620 -76.07 43.63 16.12
C GLY A 620 -74.94 42.61 15.92
N LYS A 621 -75.17 41.56 15.11
CA LYS A 621 -74.14 40.59 14.66
C LYS A 621 -74.03 40.61 13.14
N GLU A 622 -72.84 40.33 12.62
CA GLU A 622 -72.67 40.07 11.18
C GLU A 622 -73.34 38.74 10.82
N VAL A 623 -74.02 38.67 9.66
CA VAL A 623 -74.65 37.44 9.19
C VAL A 623 -73.60 36.59 8.47
N THR A 624 -73.02 35.65 9.22
CA THR A 624 -71.98 34.72 8.75
C THR A 624 -72.45 33.27 8.81
N ALA A 625 -71.81 32.41 8.03
CA ALA A 625 -71.97 30.97 8.07
C ALA A 625 -70.59 30.29 7.98
N GLU A 626 -70.46 29.11 8.58
CA GLU A 626 -69.23 28.32 8.58
C GLU A 626 -69.58 26.83 8.48
N ALA A 627 -68.84 26.09 7.64
CA ALA A 627 -68.98 24.66 7.49
C ALA A 627 -67.63 23.98 7.25
N THR A 628 -67.24 23.08 8.14
CA THR A 628 -66.04 22.23 8.01
C THR A 628 -66.41 20.93 7.31
N PHE A 629 -65.66 20.57 6.27
CA PHE A 629 -65.93 19.42 5.41
C PHE A 629 -64.64 18.71 4.97
N THR A 630 -64.80 17.48 4.50
CA THR A 630 -63.70 16.67 3.93
C THR A 630 -64.10 16.24 2.51
N PRO A 631 -63.54 16.83 1.44
CA PRO A 631 -63.87 16.47 0.08
C PRO A 631 -63.52 15.00 -0.22
N GLN A 632 -64.43 14.34 -0.95
CA GLN A 632 -64.27 12.95 -1.42
C GLN A 632 -63.70 12.88 -2.84
N GLU A 633 -63.83 13.97 -3.60
CA GLU A 633 -63.26 14.18 -4.93
C GLU A 633 -62.56 15.56 -4.94
N ALA A 634 -61.50 15.72 -5.73
CA ALA A 634 -60.71 16.95 -5.72
C ALA A 634 -61.45 18.18 -6.29
N ASN A 635 -62.40 17.92 -7.18
CA ASN A 635 -63.33 18.91 -7.71
C ASN A 635 -64.74 18.49 -7.29
N GLY A 636 -65.57 19.43 -6.85
CA GLY A 636 -66.89 19.09 -6.32
C GLY A 636 -67.67 20.33 -5.90
N SER A 637 -68.71 20.13 -5.08
CA SER A 637 -69.49 21.24 -4.54
C SER A 637 -69.97 20.99 -3.12
N MET A 638 -70.19 22.05 -2.37
CA MET A 638 -70.89 22.07 -1.09
C MET A 638 -71.93 23.19 -1.04
N ILE A 639 -72.68 23.22 0.06
CA ILE A 639 -73.72 24.22 0.34
C ILE A 639 -73.36 24.95 1.64
N LEU A 640 -73.56 26.26 1.66
CA LEU A 640 -73.43 27.13 2.83
C LEU A 640 -74.74 27.91 3.02
N ASP A 641 -75.47 27.62 4.11
CA ASP A 641 -76.79 28.21 4.37
C ASP A 641 -76.72 29.35 5.41
N PHE A 642 -77.19 30.54 5.03
CA PHE A 642 -77.26 31.75 5.86
C PHE A 642 -78.70 31.97 6.31
N THR A 643 -79.03 31.64 7.57
CA THR A 643 -80.39 31.81 8.12
C THR A 643 -80.46 32.97 9.11
N PHE A 644 -81.36 33.92 8.88
CA PHE A 644 -81.46 35.18 9.64
C PHE A 644 -82.85 35.82 9.54
N ASP A 645 -83.14 36.81 10.40
CA ASP A 645 -84.32 37.68 10.28
C ASP A 645 -84.03 38.76 9.23
N ALA A 646 -84.87 38.85 8.19
CA ALA A 646 -84.78 39.86 7.13
C ALA A 646 -85.82 40.98 7.24
N THR A 647 -86.59 41.03 8.32
CA THR A 647 -87.57 42.10 8.58
C THR A 647 -86.88 43.47 8.56
N GLY A 648 -87.33 44.39 7.70
CA GLY A 648 -86.70 45.72 7.57
C GLY A 648 -85.52 45.76 6.58
N LEU A 649 -85.25 44.68 5.85
CA LEU A 649 -84.26 44.65 4.76
C LEU A 649 -84.88 44.86 3.37
N GLU A 650 -86.13 45.31 3.30
CA GLU A 650 -86.83 45.49 2.02
C GLU A 650 -86.07 46.43 1.06
N GLU A 651 -86.14 46.17 -0.24
CA GLU A 651 -85.42 46.87 -1.32
C GLU A 651 -83.90 46.64 -1.37
N LYS A 652 -83.27 46.05 -0.33
CA LYS A 652 -81.81 45.83 -0.29
C LYS A 652 -81.33 44.72 -1.23
N GLU A 653 -80.12 44.91 -1.74
CA GLU A 653 -79.29 43.85 -2.34
C GLU A 653 -78.19 43.45 -1.36
N VAL A 654 -78.01 42.13 -1.20
CA VAL A 654 -76.97 41.52 -0.35
C VAL A 654 -76.15 40.55 -1.19
N VAL A 655 -74.85 40.45 -0.88
CA VAL A 655 -73.88 39.66 -1.64
C VAL A 655 -73.13 38.76 -0.68
N VAL A 656 -73.01 37.46 -0.97
CA VAL A 656 -72.20 36.56 -0.14
C VAL A 656 -70.72 36.65 -0.57
N PHE A 657 -69.82 36.73 0.41
CA PHE A 657 -68.37 36.57 0.25
C PHE A 657 -67.92 35.28 0.96
N GLU A 658 -66.98 34.55 0.36
CA GLU A 658 -66.52 33.24 0.81
C GLU A 658 -64.99 33.15 0.97
N GLU A 659 -64.54 32.43 2.00
CA GLU A 659 -63.12 32.14 2.27
C GLU A 659 -62.97 30.65 2.59
N LEU A 660 -62.22 29.93 1.75
CA LEU A 660 -61.83 28.54 1.97
C LEU A 660 -60.54 28.49 2.78
N VAL A 661 -60.62 27.88 3.97
CA VAL A 661 -59.53 27.75 4.93
C VAL A 661 -59.06 26.30 5.01
N LYS A 662 -57.74 26.09 5.02
CA LYS A 662 -57.11 24.80 5.33
C LYS A 662 -56.04 25.02 6.40
N GLU A 663 -56.07 24.22 7.45
CA GLU A 663 -55.04 24.20 8.51
C GLU A 663 -54.73 25.61 9.09
N GLY A 664 -55.75 26.49 9.10
CA GLY A 664 -55.66 27.88 9.58
C GLY A 664 -55.20 28.92 8.55
N LYS A 665 -54.79 28.52 7.35
CA LYS A 665 -54.45 29.42 6.22
C LYS A 665 -55.63 29.53 5.25
N VAL A 666 -55.92 30.73 4.75
CA VAL A 666 -56.85 30.93 3.63
C VAL A 666 -56.18 30.45 2.35
N VAL A 667 -56.82 29.55 1.60
CA VAL A 667 -56.27 28.92 0.38
C VAL A 667 -57.02 29.26 -0.89
N ALA A 668 -58.28 29.71 -0.79
CA ALA A 668 -59.03 30.33 -1.89
C ALA A 668 -60.08 31.30 -1.33
N THR A 669 -60.49 32.31 -2.11
CA THR A 669 -61.55 33.26 -1.75
C THR A 669 -62.43 33.60 -2.94
N HIS A 670 -63.65 34.04 -2.66
CA HIS A 670 -64.52 34.76 -3.59
C HIS A 670 -65.11 35.97 -2.85
N ALA A 671 -64.85 37.18 -3.36
CA ALA A 671 -65.09 38.42 -2.61
C ALA A 671 -65.35 39.62 -3.55
N ASP A 672 -66.20 39.44 -4.56
CA ASP A 672 -66.60 40.51 -5.48
C ASP A 672 -68.00 41.04 -5.13
N ILE A 673 -68.09 42.33 -4.78
CA ILE A 673 -69.34 43.00 -4.39
C ILE A 673 -70.28 43.23 -5.58
N GLU A 674 -69.78 43.11 -6.81
CA GLU A 674 -70.57 43.27 -8.04
C GLU A 674 -71.01 41.93 -8.66
N ASP A 675 -70.65 40.78 -8.06
CA ASP A 675 -71.05 39.48 -8.62
C ASP A 675 -72.57 39.25 -8.51
N LYS A 676 -73.18 39.05 -9.67
CA LYS A 676 -74.63 38.80 -9.85
C LYS A 676 -75.01 37.35 -9.59
N GLY A 677 -74.03 36.45 -9.58
CA GLY A 677 -74.10 35.12 -8.98
C GLY A 677 -74.25 35.20 -7.46
N GLN A 678 -73.53 36.10 -6.79
CA GLN A 678 -73.62 36.27 -5.33
C GLN A 678 -74.69 37.25 -4.84
N THR A 679 -75.23 38.12 -5.71
CA THR A 679 -76.29 39.05 -5.35
C THR A 679 -77.65 38.35 -5.16
N VAL A 680 -78.28 38.51 -3.99
CA VAL A 680 -79.71 38.26 -3.72
C VAL A 680 -80.38 39.58 -3.33
N LYS A 681 -81.63 39.78 -3.75
CA LYS A 681 -82.42 41.00 -3.49
C LYS A 681 -83.67 40.73 -2.67
N PHE A 682 -83.92 41.58 -1.67
CA PHE A 682 -85.21 41.65 -1.00
C PHE A 682 -86.14 42.59 -1.77
N VAL A 683 -87.29 42.08 -2.22
CA VAL A 683 -88.32 42.89 -2.87
C VAL A 683 -89.29 43.50 -1.86
N LYS A 684 -89.95 44.58 -2.27
CA LYS A 684 -90.97 45.26 -1.47
C LYS A 684 -92.27 45.33 -2.26
N PRO A 685 -93.05 44.25 -2.26
CA PRO A 685 -94.27 44.22 -3.04
C PRO A 685 -95.27 45.26 -2.53
N SER A 686 -96.10 45.76 -3.43
CA SER A 686 -97.18 46.68 -3.09
C SER A 686 -98.40 46.43 -3.96
N VAL A 687 -99.59 46.83 -3.49
CA VAL A 687 -100.82 46.79 -4.27
C VAL A 687 -101.53 48.13 -4.30
N LYS A 688 -102.36 48.30 -5.32
CA LYS A 688 -103.33 49.38 -5.47
C LYS A 688 -104.60 48.75 -6.01
N THR A 689 -105.69 48.85 -5.26
CA THR A 689 -106.92 48.12 -5.55
C THR A 689 -108.02 49.05 -6.08
N THR A 690 -109.09 48.53 -6.72
CA THR A 690 -110.18 49.35 -7.27
C THR A 690 -111.49 48.55 -7.41
N ALA A 691 -112.38 48.68 -6.44
CA ALA A 691 -113.68 47.99 -6.37
C ALA A 691 -114.79 48.67 -7.21
N THR A 692 -115.56 47.90 -7.97
CA THR A 692 -116.62 48.39 -8.87
C THR A 692 -117.82 47.44 -8.93
N ASN A 693 -118.96 47.91 -9.44
CA ASN A 693 -120.06 47.05 -9.84
C ASN A 693 -119.67 46.25 -11.08
N LYS A 694 -119.67 44.92 -11.03
CA LYS A 694 -119.30 44.08 -12.18
C LYS A 694 -120.23 44.25 -13.39
N ALA A 695 -121.48 44.69 -13.17
CA ALA A 695 -122.48 44.80 -14.22
C ALA A 695 -122.31 46.05 -15.12
N ASP A 696 -121.78 47.15 -14.60
CA ASP A 696 -121.68 48.44 -15.31
C ASP A 696 -120.37 49.23 -15.08
N GLY A 697 -119.44 48.72 -14.25
CA GLY A 697 -118.17 49.36 -13.91
C GLY A 697 -118.29 50.57 -12.98
N SER A 698 -119.49 50.92 -12.51
CA SER A 698 -119.72 52.08 -11.65
C SER A 698 -119.36 51.82 -10.18
N LYS A 699 -119.43 52.86 -9.35
CA LYS A 699 -119.30 52.77 -7.89
C LYS A 699 -120.66 52.55 -7.18
N GLU A 700 -121.76 52.36 -7.92
CA GLU A 700 -123.11 52.27 -7.34
C GLU A 700 -123.91 51.05 -7.80
N LEU A 701 -124.33 50.22 -6.84
CA LEU A 701 -125.08 48.99 -7.07
C LEU A 701 -126.56 49.16 -6.66
N ASP A 702 -127.46 48.50 -7.36
CA ASP A 702 -128.83 48.32 -6.91
C ASP A 702 -128.91 47.13 -5.95
N ALA A 703 -129.65 47.28 -4.84
CA ALA A 703 -129.76 46.25 -3.81
C ALA A 703 -130.64 45.09 -4.31
N MET A 704 -130.01 43.97 -4.69
CA MET A 704 -130.66 42.79 -5.27
C MET A 704 -130.22 41.49 -4.60
N ASP A 705 -130.99 40.42 -4.83
CA ASP A 705 -130.78 39.10 -4.19
C ASP A 705 -129.48 38.40 -4.59
N ALA A 706 -128.88 38.83 -5.71
CA ALA A 706 -127.50 38.57 -6.05
C ALA A 706 -126.89 39.82 -6.73
N VAL A 707 -125.77 40.29 -6.22
CA VAL A 707 -124.91 41.30 -6.85
C VAL A 707 -123.48 40.80 -6.89
N THR A 708 -122.66 41.34 -7.80
CA THR A 708 -121.21 41.10 -7.80
C THR A 708 -120.45 42.42 -7.75
N ILE A 709 -119.69 42.62 -6.68
CA ILE A 709 -118.64 43.65 -6.63
C ILE A 709 -117.38 43.01 -7.24
N GLN A 710 -116.82 43.66 -8.26
CA GLN A 710 -115.56 43.26 -8.87
C GLN A 710 -114.46 44.24 -8.44
N ASP A 711 -113.47 43.74 -7.72
CA ASP A 711 -112.25 44.47 -7.38
C ASP A 711 -111.10 44.11 -8.33
N LYS A 712 -110.32 45.14 -8.70
CA LYS A 712 -109.07 44.99 -9.46
C LYS A 712 -107.89 45.23 -8.53
N VAL A 713 -107.19 44.17 -8.16
CA VAL A 713 -105.94 44.26 -7.39
C VAL A 713 -104.77 44.44 -8.36
N GLU A 714 -104.31 45.67 -8.55
CA GLU A 714 -103.06 45.96 -9.27
C GLU A 714 -101.89 45.74 -8.31
N TYR A 715 -100.89 44.93 -8.70
CA TYR A 715 -99.72 44.61 -7.88
C TYR A 715 -98.43 45.12 -8.52
N LYS A 716 -97.39 45.29 -7.70
CA LYS A 716 -96.04 45.71 -8.08
C LYS A 716 -94.97 44.91 -7.32
N ASP A 717 -93.81 44.76 -7.96
CA ASP A 717 -92.62 44.08 -7.43
C ASP A 717 -92.91 42.71 -6.77
N LEU A 718 -93.86 41.95 -7.33
CA LEU A 718 -93.99 40.53 -7.02
C LEU A 718 -92.84 39.74 -7.67
N VAL A 719 -92.26 38.80 -6.94
CA VAL A 719 -91.29 37.85 -7.51
C VAL A 719 -91.98 37.01 -8.59
N VAL A 720 -91.43 37.03 -9.79
CA VAL A 720 -91.99 36.37 -10.98
C VAL A 720 -91.88 34.84 -10.88
N GLY A 721 -92.88 34.15 -11.41
CA GLY A 721 -92.98 32.69 -11.39
C GLY A 721 -93.49 32.11 -10.07
N LYS A 722 -93.69 32.94 -9.03
CA LYS A 722 -94.21 32.51 -7.73
C LYS A 722 -95.74 32.52 -7.71
N GLU A 723 -96.31 31.62 -6.92
CA GLU A 723 -97.74 31.59 -6.64
C GLU A 723 -98.08 32.51 -5.45
N TYR A 724 -99.15 33.27 -5.59
CA TYR A 724 -99.70 34.17 -4.58
C TYR A 724 -101.18 33.87 -4.42
N VAL A 725 -101.71 34.06 -3.21
CA VAL A 725 -103.14 34.04 -2.94
C VAL A 725 -103.55 35.42 -2.47
N VAL A 726 -104.35 36.15 -3.25
CA VAL A 726 -105.00 37.35 -2.74
C VAL A 726 -106.33 36.99 -2.09
N LYS A 727 -106.56 37.47 -0.88
CA LYS A 727 -107.78 37.27 -0.11
C LYS A 727 -108.38 38.62 0.23
N GLY A 728 -109.57 38.88 -0.25
CA GLY A 728 -110.30 40.10 0.03
C GLY A 728 -111.52 39.87 0.92
N LYS A 729 -111.92 40.92 1.63
CA LYS A 729 -113.08 40.95 2.53
C LYS A 729 -113.82 42.27 2.42
N LEU A 730 -115.14 42.23 2.35
CA LEU A 730 -115.97 43.43 2.39
C LEU A 730 -116.11 43.93 3.83
N MET A 731 -116.02 45.24 4.01
CA MET A 731 -116.14 45.96 5.28
C MET A 731 -117.33 46.92 5.20
N ASP A 732 -118.16 46.97 6.24
CA ASP A 732 -119.20 48.00 6.38
C ASP A 732 -118.53 49.31 6.83
N LYS A 733 -118.52 50.29 5.92
CA LYS A 733 -117.82 51.57 6.08
C LYS A 733 -118.28 52.39 7.28
N SER A 734 -119.52 52.20 7.73
CA SER A 734 -120.09 52.93 8.86
C SER A 734 -119.69 52.36 10.22
N THR A 735 -119.18 51.13 10.25
CA THR A 735 -118.81 50.43 11.50
C THR A 735 -117.34 50.01 11.56
N ASN A 736 -116.62 50.04 10.44
CA ASN A 736 -115.27 49.48 10.27
C ASN A 736 -115.17 48.01 10.75
N LYS A 737 -116.16 47.20 10.38
CA LYS A 737 -116.23 45.76 10.66
C LYS A 737 -116.53 45.00 9.37
N PRO A 738 -116.17 43.69 9.28
CA PRO A 738 -116.56 42.85 8.16
C PRO A 738 -118.07 42.91 7.89
N LEU A 739 -118.43 42.98 6.61
CA LEU A 739 -119.80 42.97 6.14
C LEU A 739 -120.37 41.56 6.33
N LEU A 740 -121.36 41.45 7.22
CA LEU A 740 -122.07 40.19 7.44
C LEU A 740 -123.32 40.08 6.56
N VAL A 741 -123.37 39.02 5.76
CA VAL A 741 -124.56 38.58 5.01
C VAL A 741 -124.90 37.16 5.47
N ASP A 742 -126.16 36.93 5.85
CA ASP A 742 -126.65 35.68 6.45
C ASP A 742 -125.77 35.12 7.60
N GLY A 743 -125.17 36.03 8.37
CA GLY A 743 -124.32 35.73 9.51
C GLY A 743 -122.86 35.36 9.18
N LYS A 744 -122.44 35.47 7.91
CA LYS A 744 -121.06 35.19 7.45
C LYS A 744 -120.43 36.43 6.85
N GLU A 745 -119.10 36.54 6.96
CA GLU A 745 -118.32 37.58 6.29
C GLU A 745 -118.36 37.36 4.77
N VAL A 746 -118.51 38.44 4.00
CA VAL A 746 -118.40 38.39 2.54
C VAL A 746 -116.93 38.50 2.13
N THR A 747 -116.35 37.38 1.74
CA THR A 747 -114.96 37.25 1.30
C THR A 747 -114.87 36.72 -0.13
N ALA A 748 -113.72 36.92 -0.77
CA ALA A 748 -113.34 36.30 -2.03
C ALA A 748 -111.83 36.05 -2.03
N GLU A 749 -111.36 34.96 -2.63
CA GLU A 749 -109.92 34.70 -2.80
C GLU A 749 -109.59 34.24 -4.22
N SER A 750 -108.37 34.52 -4.66
CA SER A 750 -107.85 34.10 -5.97
C SER A 750 -106.37 33.75 -5.87
N THR A 751 -106.05 32.52 -6.23
CA THR A 751 -104.67 32.03 -6.40
C THR A 751 -104.19 32.34 -7.82
N PHE A 752 -103.00 32.93 -7.96
CA PHE A 752 -102.39 33.23 -9.24
C PHE A 752 -100.86 33.13 -9.21
N THR A 753 -100.26 32.73 -10.34
CA THR A 753 -98.81 32.85 -10.54
C THR A 753 -98.49 34.24 -11.11
N ALA A 754 -97.58 34.99 -10.49
CA ALA A 754 -97.11 36.27 -11.03
C ALA A 754 -96.29 36.03 -12.30
N LYS A 755 -96.76 36.53 -13.45
CA LYS A 755 -96.09 36.35 -14.76
C LYS A 755 -95.12 37.48 -15.10
N GLU A 756 -95.36 38.65 -14.52
CA GLU A 756 -94.59 39.88 -14.61
C GLU A 756 -94.53 40.47 -13.19
N LYS A 757 -93.56 41.36 -12.90
CA LYS A 757 -93.39 41.94 -11.56
C LYS A 757 -94.56 42.85 -11.15
N ASP A 758 -95.00 43.63 -12.12
CA ASP A 758 -96.16 44.51 -12.04
C ASP A 758 -97.29 43.86 -12.85
N GLY A 759 -98.53 43.92 -12.36
CA GLY A 759 -99.65 43.25 -13.00
C GLY A 759 -100.97 43.49 -12.28
N PHE A 760 -101.97 42.64 -12.53
CA PHE A 760 -103.21 42.66 -11.76
C PHE A 760 -103.91 41.31 -11.70
N VAL A 761 -104.79 41.16 -10.72
CA VAL A 761 -105.74 40.05 -10.55
C VAL A 761 -107.13 40.63 -10.21
N MET A 762 -108.20 39.88 -10.50
CA MET A 762 -109.58 40.31 -10.26
C MET A 762 -110.23 39.47 -9.16
N LEU A 763 -110.91 40.12 -8.20
CA LEU A 763 -111.70 39.46 -7.16
C LEU A 763 -113.19 39.78 -7.33
N ASP A 764 -114.02 38.74 -7.44
CA ASP A 764 -115.47 38.85 -7.67
C ASP A 764 -116.28 38.44 -6.43
N PHE A 765 -116.67 39.41 -5.62
CA PHE A 765 -117.51 39.21 -4.43
C PHE A 765 -118.98 39.10 -4.83
N THR A 766 -119.53 37.88 -4.85
CA THR A 766 -120.94 37.64 -5.21
C THR A 766 -121.78 37.23 -4.00
N PHE A 767 -122.82 38.00 -3.68
CA PHE A 767 -123.61 37.87 -2.45
C PHE A 767 -125.01 38.50 -2.57
N ASN A 768 -125.89 38.21 -1.61
CA ASN A 768 -127.21 38.87 -1.52
C ASN A 768 -127.06 40.27 -0.87
N ALA A 769 -127.50 41.31 -1.59
CA ALA A 769 -127.42 42.69 -1.15
C ALA A 769 -128.78 43.37 -0.93
N SER A 770 -129.89 42.64 -1.02
CA SER A 770 -131.26 43.19 -0.88
C SER A 770 -131.47 44.02 0.39
N ASN A 771 -130.77 43.67 1.47
CA ASN A 771 -130.81 44.35 2.78
C ASN A 771 -129.80 45.50 2.96
N LEU A 772 -129.03 45.89 1.93
CA LEU A 772 -127.93 46.86 2.05
C LEU A 772 -128.24 48.27 1.52
N GLN A 773 -129.49 48.56 1.14
CA GLN A 773 -129.91 49.85 0.55
C GLN A 773 -129.38 51.07 1.31
N GLY A 774 -128.62 51.92 0.62
CA GLY A 774 -128.04 53.14 1.18
C GLY A 774 -126.74 52.96 1.97
N LYS A 775 -126.22 51.74 2.14
CA LYS A 775 -124.89 51.50 2.74
C LYS A 775 -123.76 51.80 1.75
N GLU A 776 -122.61 52.12 2.32
CA GLU A 776 -121.31 52.08 1.62
C GLU A 776 -120.50 50.91 2.19
N VAL A 777 -119.86 50.14 1.31
CA VAL A 777 -118.97 49.04 1.65
C VAL A 777 -117.61 49.27 1.03
N VAL A 778 -116.55 48.83 1.70
CA VAL A 778 -115.17 48.98 1.28
C VAL A 778 -114.53 47.60 1.22
N VAL A 779 -113.77 47.30 0.18
CA VAL A 779 -112.99 46.06 0.11
C VAL A 779 -111.63 46.27 0.79
N PHE A 780 -111.19 45.31 1.60
CA PHE A 780 -109.82 45.19 2.11
C PHE A 780 -109.19 43.94 1.51
N GLU A 781 -107.89 43.97 1.20
CA GLU A 781 -107.16 42.90 0.54
C GLU A 781 -105.86 42.53 1.28
N ASP A 782 -105.61 41.24 1.45
CA ASP A 782 -104.35 40.68 1.94
C ASP A 782 -103.77 39.75 0.86
N VAL A 783 -102.54 40.02 0.41
CA VAL A 783 -101.80 39.18 -0.54
C VAL A 783 -100.84 38.28 0.22
N TYR A 784 -100.98 36.98 0.02
CA TYR A 784 -100.18 35.94 0.66
C TYR A 784 -99.20 35.30 -0.32
N HIS A 785 -98.02 34.92 0.18
CA HIS A 785 -97.06 34.02 -0.46
C HIS A 785 -96.55 33.04 0.60
N ASN A 786 -96.57 31.74 0.31
CA ASN A 786 -96.20 30.66 1.26
C ASN A 786 -96.84 30.85 2.66
N ASP A 787 -98.15 31.10 2.69
CA ASP A 787 -98.99 31.43 3.86
C ASP A 787 -98.61 32.70 4.66
N ALA A 788 -97.50 33.37 4.35
CA ALA A 788 -97.15 34.67 4.91
C ALA A 788 -97.85 35.82 4.15
N VAL A 789 -98.33 36.84 4.86
CA VAL A 789 -98.81 38.09 4.24
C VAL A 789 -97.61 38.88 3.73
N VAL A 790 -97.56 39.14 2.42
CA VAL A 790 -96.52 39.97 1.78
C VAL A 790 -97.01 41.38 1.47
N VAL A 791 -98.32 41.60 1.31
CA VAL A 791 -98.92 42.95 1.20
C VAL A 791 -100.31 42.97 1.85
N THR A 792 -100.66 44.07 2.51
CA THR A 792 -102.04 44.37 2.96
C THR A 792 -102.47 45.73 2.42
N HIS A 793 -103.70 45.84 1.91
CA HIS A 793 -104.42 47.10 1.68
C HIS A 793 -105.71 47.12 2.50
N ALA A 794 -105.77 47.99 3.50
CA ALA A 794 -106.80 47.96 4.54
C ALA A 794 -107.24 49.37 5.00
N ASP A 795 -107.54 50.25 4.04
CA ASP A 795 -108.03 51.62 4.32
C ASP A 795 -109.56 51.75 4.15
N ILE A 796 -110.27 51.93 5.27
CA ILE A 796 -111.72 52.13 5.33
C ILE A 796 -112.18 53.49 4.72
N HIS A 797 -111.24 54.36 4.38
CA HIS A 797 -111.50 55.66 3.76
C HIS A 797 -111.17 55.68 2.26
N ASP A 798 -110.67 54.59 1.69
CA ASP A 798 -110.32 54.54 0.27
C ASP A 798 -111.55 54.68 -0.63
N LYS A 799 -111.48 55.67 -1.53
CA LYS A 799 -112.50 55.96 -2.56
C LYS A 799 -112.33 55.06 -3.78
N GLY A 800 -111.16 54.44 -3.96
CA GLY A 800 -110.93 53.29 -4.83
C GLY A 800 -111.76 52.10 -4.38
N GLN A 801 -111.71 51.74 -3.11
CA GLN A 801 -112.41 50.56 -2.58
C GLN A 801 -113.86 50.76 -2.13
N THR A 802 -114.32 52.02 -1.97
CA THR A 802 -115.73 52.27 -1.66
C THR A 802 -116.65 51.99 -2.85
N VAL A 803 -117.68 51.17 -2.65
CA VAL A 803 -118.91 51.13 -3.48
C VAL A 803 -120.17 51.31 -2.64
N LYS A 804 -121.28 51.72 -3.27
CA LYS A 804 -122.49 52.21 -2.59
C LYS A 804 -123.76 51.56 -3.11
N PHE A 805 -124.69 51.24 -2.22
CA PHE A 805 -126.01 50.73 -2.60
C PHE A 805 -127.02 51.86 -2.76
N LYS A 806 -127.66 51.94 -3.94
CA LYS A 806 -128.65 52.96 -4.29
C LYS A 806 -129.91 52.88 -3.41
N LYS A 807 -130.65 53.99 -3.36
CA LYS A 807 -132.00 54.07 -2.79
C LYS A 807 -133.01 54.28 -3.92
N LYS A 808 -134.09 53.48 -3.93
CA LYS A 808 -135.05 53.38 -5.04
C LYS A 808 -135.89 54.67 -5.23
N PRO A 809 -135.86 55.33 -6.40
CA PRO A 809 -136.75 56.46 -6.73
C PRO A 809 -138.06 56.03 -7.43
N GLU A 810 -139.07 56.90 -7.43
CA GLU A 810 -140.34 56.73 -8.15
C GLU A 810 -140.32 57.41 -9.56
N GLN A 811 -141.16 56.92 -10.49
CA GLN A 811 -141.19 57.37 -11.90
C GLN A 811 -142.44 58.20 -12.28
N PRO A 812 -142.24 59.30 -13.02
CA PRO A 812 -143.20 59.83 -14.01
C PRO A 812 -142.80 59.55 -15.47
N GLN A 813 -143.63 59.91 -16.45
CA GLN A 813 -143.55 59.45 -17.85
C GLN A 813 -143.00 60.47 -18.89
N THR A 814 -142.67 59.93 -20.07
CA THR A 814 -142.17 60.48 -21.36
C THR A 814 -143.12 61.50 -22.05
N PRO A 815 -142.75 62.29 -23.13
CA PRO A 815 -142.12 61.78 -24.39
C PRO A 815 -141.31 62.70 -25.38
N SER A 816 -140.67 62.04 -26.37
CA SER A 816 -140.47 62.44 -27.81
C SER A 816 -139.34 63.38 -28.35
N LYS A 817 -138.55 62.80 -29.28
CA LYS A 817 -138.13 63.27 -30.64
C LYS A 817 -136.93 64.24 -30.91
N THR A 818 -135.83 63.66 -31.44
CA THR A 818 -135.13 63.89 -32.76
C THR A 818 -135.02 65.27 -33.44
N PRO A 819 -134.02 65.52 -34.35
CA PRO A 819 -132.66 64.94 -34.56
C PRO A 819 -131.55 65.99 -34.91
N ASP A 820 -130.28 65.58 -35.19
CA ASP A 820 -129.52 65.93 -36.43
C ASP A 820 -128.06 65.38 -36.51
N VAL A 821 -127.42 65.49 -37.69
CA VAL A 821 -126.23 64.74 -38.25
C VAL A 821 -125.59 65.58 -39.41
N PRO A 822 -124.31 65.46 -39.92
CA PRO A 822 -123.09 64.64 -39.60
C PRO A 822 -121.77 65.48 -39.42
N VAL A 823 -120.56 64.86 -39.44
CA VAL A 823 -119.39 65.14 -40.37
C VAL A 823 -118.06 64.44 -39.93
N GLN A 824 -117.16 64.19 -40.90
CA GLN A 824 -115.84 63.48 -40.88
C GLN A 824 -114.69 64.48 -41.24
N PRO A 825 -113.44 64.14 -41.64
CA PRO A 825 -112.55 62.97 -41.41
C PRO A 825 -111.11 63.39 -40.96
N GLU A 826 -110.15 62.45 -40.88
CA GLU A 826 -108.91 62.43 -41.71
C GLU A 826 -107.94 61.25 -41.38
N GLN A 827 -107.05 60.93 -42.33
CA GLN A 827 -105.83 60.12 -42.16
C GLN A 827 -104.61 60.97 -42.58
N PRO A 828 -103.38 60.56 -42.22
CA PRO A 828 -102.52 60.13 -43.34
C PRO A 828 -101.59 58.92 -43.07
N GLN A 829 -101.16 58.33 -44.18
CA GLN A 829 -100.05 57.39 -44.40
C GLN A 829 -99.02 58.11 -45.33
N PRO A 830 -97.88 57.53 -45.80
CA PRO A 830 -97.09 56.36 -45.40
C PRO A 830 -95.56 56.67 -45.42
N LYS A 831 -94.73 55.70 -45.85
CA LYS A 831 -93.26 55.69 -46.10
C LYS A 831 -92.36 55.53 -44.86
N VAL A 832 -91.35 54.64 -44.81
CA VAL A 832 -90.48 53.92 -45.79
C VAL A 832 -89.32 54.75 -46.34
N GLU A 833 -88.10 54.42 -45.87
CA GLU A 833 -86.88 54.54 -46.67
C GLU A 833 -85.95 53.31 -46.44
N GLN A 834 -85.31 52.91 -47.53
CA GLN A 834 -84.37 51.79 -47.74
C GLN A 834 -83.35 52.33 -48.80
N PRO A 835 -82.28 51.63 -49.23
CA PRO A 835 -81.57 50.46 -48.70
C PRO A 835 -80.02 50.67 -48.80
N ALA A 836 -79.27 49.58 -49.04
CA ALA A 836 -78.06 49.50 -49.90
C ALA A 836 -76.69 49.88 -49.32
N LYS A 837 -75.55 49.33 -49.81
CA LYS A 837 -75.21 48.11 -50.62
C LYS A 837 -73.70 47.83 -50.36
N ALA A 838 -73.24 46.63 -50.01
CA ALA A 838 -73.09 45.39 -50.78
C ALA A 838 -71.79 45.25 -51.63
N GLN A 839 -71.02 44.17 -51.34
CA GLN A 839 -70.30 43.31 -52.32
C GLN A 839 -69.06 43.93 -53.05
N PRO A 840 -68.34 43.25 -54.00
CA PRO A 840 -68.46 41.85 -54.51
C PRO A 840 -67.17 41.02 -54.75
N MET A 841 -67.28 39.67 -54.59
CA MET A 841 -66.80 38.61 -55.51
C MET A 841 -65.25 38.46 -55.76
N VAL A 842 -64.67 37.50 -56.52
CA VAL A 842 -65.15 36.59 -57.60
C VAL A 842 -64.38 35.23 -57.67
N LYS A 843 -65.09 34.17 -58.11
CA LYS A 843 -64.74 32.85 -58.76
C LYS A 843 -63.25 32.41 -58.89
N ALA A 844 -62.83 31.14 -58.72
CA ALA A 844 -63.37 29.79 -59.04
C ALA A 844 -63.21 29.31 -60.51
N VAL A 845 -62.75 28.06 -60.71
CA VAL A 845 -63.06 27.10 -61.82
C VAL A 845 -62.37 25.73 -61.52
N GLU A 846 -62.80 24.67 -62.21
CA GLU A 846 -62.62 23.23 -61.91
C GLU A 846 -61.89 22.47 -63.06
N VAL A 847 -61.52 21.18 -62.84
CA VAL A 847 -61.45 20.03 -63.81
C VAL A 847 -60.23 19.09 -63.56
N ALA A 848 -60.45 17.77 -63.71
CA ALA A 848 -59.47 16.67 -63.60
C ALA A 848 -59.46 15.83 -64.93
N PRO A 849 -59.03 14.55 -65.02
CA PRO A 849 -58.12 13.71 -64.22
C PRO A 849 -57.02 13.01 -65.08
N LYS A 850 -56.15 12.17 -64.49
CA LYS A 850 -55.57 10.98 -65.18
C LYS A 850 -54.96 9.94 -64.22
N LYS A 851 -54.72 8.71 -64.74
CA LYS A 851 -54.40 7.48 -63.99
C LYS A 851 -53.54 6.52 -64.82
N ALA A 852 -52.46 5.99 -64.25
CA ALA A 852 -51.68 4.79 -64.63
C ALA A 852 -50.71 4.50 -63.46
N GLU A 853 -50.80 3.37 -62.74
CA GLU A 853 -50.12 2.07 -62.99
C GLU A 853 -48.61 2.07 -62.65
N GLY A 854 -48.09 1.22 -61.74
CA GLY A 854 -48.79 0.27 -60.85
C GLY A 854 -47.85 -0.72 -60.12
N ILE A 855 -48.45 -1.83 -59.65
CA ILE A 855 -47.82 -3.12 -59.30
C ILE A 855 -47.15 -3.27 -57.90
N LEU A 856 -47.61 -4.31 -57.17
CA LEU A 856 -47.06 -4.95 -55.95
C LEU A 856 -46.35 -6.28 -56.37
N PRO A 857 -45.68 -7.12 -55.53
CA PRO A 857 -45.55 -7.11 -54.07
C PRO A 857 -44.12 -7.46 -53.56
N THR A 858 -44.07 -8.23 -52.46
CA THR A 858 -42.99 -8.72 -51.60
C THR A 858 -41.97 -9.73 -52.20
N THR A 859 -41.03 -10.18 -51.34
CA THR A 859 -39.99 -11.23 -51.50
C THR A 859 -38.72 -10.80 -52.25
N GLY A 860 -37.52 -11.36 -51.98
CA GLY A 860 -37.11 -12.31 -50.94
C GLY A 860 -36.06 -13.31 -51.46
N GLY A 861 -34.88 -13.41 -50.84
CA GLY A 861 -33.82 -14.33 -51.29
C GLY A 861 -32.61 -14.41 -50.36
N LYS A 862 -32.07 -15.63 -50.18
CA LYS A 862 -30.77 -15.92 -49.54
C LYS A 862 -29.74 -16.26 -50.62
N ALA A 863 -28.44 -16.11 -50.33
CA ALA A 863 -27.44 -17.20 -50.35
C ALA A 863 -25.98 -16.74 -50.63
N GLU A 864 -25.03 -17.48 -50.02
CA GLU A 864 -23.71 -17.90 -50.56
C GLU A 864 -22.64 -16.86 -51.03
N ASN A 865 -21.61 -16.67 -50.18
CA ASN A 865 -20.20 -17.17 -50.27
C ASN A 865 -19.74 -17.85 -51.60
N PRO A 866 -18.42 -18.02 -51.95
CA PRO A 866 -17.20 -17.81 -51.13
C PRO A 866 -15.87 -17.35 -51.85
N TYR A 867 -14.80 -17.17 -51.03
CA TYR A 867 -13.33 -17.41 -51.22
C TYR A 867 -12.56 -17.27 -52.56
N TRP A 868 -11.36 -16.64 -52.46
CA TRP A 868 -9.97 -17.11 -52.79
C TRP A 868 -9.00 -16.14 -52.04
N VAL A 869 -7.98 -16.45 -51.21
CA VAL A 869 -6.85 -17.43 -51.16
C VAL A 869 -5.85 -17.17 -52.30
N TRP A 870 -4.54 -16.90 -52.12
CA TRP A 870 -3.44 -17.47 -51.28
C TRP A 870 -2.61 -16.39 -50.54
N ILE A 871 -1.80 -16.58 -49.48
CA ILE A 871 -0.98 -17.67 -48.87
C ILE A 871 0.51 -17.71 -49.31
N GLY A 872 1.42 -17.60 -48.32
CA GLY A 872 2.85 -18.00 -48.38
C GLY A 872 3.84 -16.96 -47.82
N GLY A 873 4.78 -17.27 -46.91
CA GLY A 873 4.94 -18.49 -46.09
C GLY A 873 6.33 -18.61 -45.41
N VAL A 874 6.33 -18.94 -44.10
CA VAL A 874 7.30 -19.75 -43.31
C VAL A 874 8.83 -19.61 -43.55
N VAL A 875 9.61 -19.42 -42.46
CA VAL A 875 10.80 -20.26 -42.10
C VAL A 875 11.40 -19.81 -40.74
N MET A 876 11.83 -20.77 -39.92
CA MET A 876 12.62 -20.56 -38.68
C MET A 876 14.12 -20.58 -39.00
N LEU A 877 15.00 -20.15 -38.08
CA LEU A 877 16.05 -21.03 -37.55
C LEU A 877 16.83 -20.44 -36.35
N LEU A 878 17.53 -21.34 -35.65
CA LEU A 878 18.38 -21.10 -34.48
C LEU A 878 19.88 -21.22 -34.84
N GLY A 879 20.74 -20.49 -34.12
CA GLY A 879 22.20 -20.65 -34.13
C GLY A 879 22.95 -19.93 -35.27
N GLY A 880 24.21 -19.54 -35.10
CA GLY A 880 25.06 -19.61 -33.90
C GLY A 880 26.52 -19.19 -34.18
N PHE A 881 27.41 -19.40 -33.19
CA PHE A 881 28.88 -19.30 -33.27
C PHE A 881 29.56 -17.92 -33.47
N LEU A 882 30.04 -17.38 -32.34
CA LEU A 882 31.48 -17.15 -32.04
C LEU A 882 32.46 -16.74 -33.15
N ALA A 883 33.05 -15.53 -33.04
CA ALA A 883 34.47 -15.29 -33.37
C ALA A 883 35.07 -14.01 -32.70
N ILE A 884 35.97 -14.21 -31.73
CA ILE A 884 37.33 -13.65 -31.60
C ILE A 884 37.58 -12.23 -32.20
N ARG A 885 37.83 -11.14 -31.44
CA ARG A 885 38.89 -10.83 -30.44
C ARG A 885 40.27 -10.44 -31.04
N ALA A 886 40.42 -9.18 -31.48
CA ALA A 886 41.71 -8.49 -31.70
C ALA A 886 41.51 -6.95 -31.85
N TYR A 887 42.44 -6.02 -31.54
CA TYR A 887 43.60 -6.02 -30.62
C TYR A 887 44.23 -4.60 -30.53
N ARG A 888 44.65 -4.16 -29.32
CA ARG A 888 45.53 -2.98 -29.01
C ARG A 888 45.01 -1.55 -29.38
N VAL A 889 45.54 -0.44 -28.84
CA VAL A 889 46.05 -0.03 -27.49
C VAL A 889 46.49 1.46 -27.56
N ARG A 890 46.67 2.14 -26.40
CA ARG A 890 47.29 3.49 -26.20
C ARG A 890 46.41 4.70 -26.59
N LYS A 891 46.51 5.87 -25.93
CA LYS A 891 47.32 6.29 -24.75
C LYS A 891 46.62 7.44 -23.96
N SER A 892 47.01 7.59 -22.69
CA SER A 892 46.87 8.74 -21.77
C SER A 892 46.54 10.13 -22.37
N SER A 893 45.68 10.91 -21.71
CA SER A 893 46.08 11.90 -20.66
C SER A 893 44.94 12.88 -20.32
N GLY A 894 44.76 13.23 -19.04
CA GLY A 894 43.89 14.33 -18.61
C GLY A 894 43.22 14.07 -17.26
N GLU A 895 43.85 14.61 -16.20
CA GLU A 895 43.35 14.85 -14.82
C GLU A 895 42.57 13.71 -14.13
#